data_AF-A0AAV3Y4Q9-F1
#
_entry.id   AF-A0AAV3Y4Q9-F1
#
_cell.length_a   1.000
_cell.length_b   1.000
_cell.length_c   1.000
_cell.angle_alpha   90.00
_cell.angle_beta   90.00
_cell.angle_gamma   90.00
#
_symmetry.space_group_name_H-M   'P 1'
#
loop_
_entity.id
_entity.type
_entity.pdbx_description
1 polymer ?
#
loop_
_entity_poly.entity_id
_entity_poly.type
_entity_poly.pdbx_seq_one_letter_code
_entity_poly.pdbx_strand_id
1 'polypeptide(L)'
;MFVYLKLYVLCGGGRASLDDCTTGKDILSCFCNSHPENFSPLNFRFGSLLLTSLPRSLPPETCKTTARNPCQQECVDISSGGFYCQCRSGYTINSDGMTCTEIQSSWKDKTLSSDWASDTGQHKDARPAQDSLPVVQEAGSDLNTNTRYNSAGEVMVSNQDAVQVKSIDLTRGLPPLQAETRHSNAVVLDSRRNQLDNYGHSEGSDMNSRDIYTISEGGTDSGYQNVNFDMQDVSEGGSQKVKANFPELPKAFTGELEEEASQAEAQPSCDRVQCLNNGTCAIVESKATCLCPLGYFGKTCEKDAELRYPRFVGTGYLALPVLRDAHKEFTIRLEFKPDSPNGLLLFSGEFPHARTDFFSLVLEDGFVILRFDCGTGRAQLRTLNKVQLAEWNTVVVTRVDNRGTVRLNNGHQVEGVSQGNYTRITFRLNLFLGGYSDMPTIQNRVGTRHQFVGCIQELRINGQQFDFRPSGPVGQAEFGVNVGECSDGVCDQVNCLNGGTCAVRSADQHLCLCPLGYHGDSCEKDTPVHIPYFSGHSYLELPGLQRSVLSYTDIEMVVKPMSHDGTILYNGYSSDRRGDFISLALENGHMVFRFDLGTGPAEIRSLDLVSPNKWHLVRASRTGSLGVLKVDDQPAVSGQSQGAYTQLTLLDSLYLGGHPNYDHTSKHAKAWHSFTGCLQKVSTWLLQVKK
;
A
#
# COMPACT_ATOMS: atom_id res chain seq x y z
N MET A 1 10.23 -27.82 -52.07
CA MET A 1 10.17 -27.60 -53.52
C MET A 1 11.01 -26.37 -53.83
N PHE A 2 11.91 -26.41 -54.83
CA PHE A 2 12.72 -25.23 -55.20
C PHE A 2 11.87 -24.20 -55.96
N VAL A 3 12.20 -22.92 -55.81
CA VAL A 3 12.71 -22.03 -56.87
C VAL A 3 13.45 -20.86 -56.19
N TYR A 4 14.57 -20.42 -56.76
CA TYR A 4 15.30 -19.21 -56.34
C TYR A 4 14.70 -17.95 -56.95
N LEU A 5 14.88 -16.81 -56.26
CA LEU A 5 15.25 -15.56 -56.93
C LEU A 5 16.42 -14.93 -56.16
N LYS A 6 17.33 -14.24 -56.85
CA LYS A 6 18.65 -13.88 -56.30
C LYS A 6 19.18 -12.58 -56.95
N LEU A 7 19.94 -11.81 -56.16
CA LEU A 7 20.82 -10.69 -56.60
C LEU A 7 20.06 -9.42 -57.11
N TYR A 8 20.66 -8.22 -57.15
CA TYR A 8 22.06 -7.84 -56.91
C TYR A 8 22.23 -6.72 -55.87
N VAL A 9 23.34 -6.77 -55.13
CA VAL A 9 24.03 -5.58 -54.61
C VAL A 9 25.30 -5.42 -55.45
N LEU A 10 25.56 -4.21 -55.95
CA LEU A 10 26.74 -3.90 -56.77
C LEU A 10 27.66 -2.91 -56.04
N CYS A 11 28.65 -3.44 -55.32
CA CYS A 11 29.84 -2.67 -54.95
C CYS A 11 30.79 -2.66 -56.15
N GLY A 12 31.21 -1.47 -56.58
CA GLY A 12 32.03 -1.30 -57.79
C GLY A 12 33.52 -1.53 -57.57
N GLY A 13 34.04 -2.67 -58.05
CA GLY A 13 35.46 -2.82 -58.41
C GLY A 13 36.36 -3.57 -57.43
N GLY A 14 36.61 -4.86 -57.70
CA GLY A 14 37.62 -5.68 -57.02
C GLY A 14 37.11 -7.08 -56.66
N ARG A 15 37.87 -8.13 -56.98
CA ARG A 15 37.50 -9.54 -56.71
C ARG A 15 38.33 -10.11 -55.55
N ALA A 16 37.67 -10.82 -54.65
CA ALA A 16 38.21 -11.95 -53.90
C ALA A 16 37.07 -12.98 -53.68
N SER A 17 37.40 -14.25 -53.48
CA SER A 17 36.42 -15.31 -53.20
C SER A 17 36.00 -15.30 -51.72
N LEU A 18 34.87 -15.93 -51.40
CA LEU A 18 34.48 -16.24 -50.02
C LEU A 18 34.68 -17.75 -49.74
N ASP A 19 35.88 -18.22 -50.02
CA ASP A 19 36.44 -19.41 -49.40
C ASP A 19 37.11 -18.98 -48.09
N ASP A 20 37.12 -19.85 -47.07
CA ASP A 20 37.59 -19.56 -45.70
C ASP A 20 36.86 -18.42 -44.93
N CYS A 21 35.57 -18.63 -44.70
CA CYS A 21 34.91 -18.21 -43.46
C CYS A 21 34.60 -19.44 -42.59
N THR A 22 35.66 -20.14 -42.17
CA THR A 22 35.57 -21.36 -41.36
C THR A 22 35.40 -21.06 -39.86
N THR A 23 34.75 -22.00 -39.18
CA THR A 23 34.26 -21.96 -37.81
C THR A 23 35.26 -21.51 -36.73
N GLY A 24 34.91 -20.47 -35.95
CA GLY A 24 35.31 -20.39 -34.53
C GLY A 24 35.88 -19.04 -34.03
N LYS A 25 35.03 -18.28 -33.32
CA LYS A 25 35.33 -17.08 -32.50
C LYS A 25 35.84 -15.81 -33.21
N ASP A 26 35.22 -14.70 -32.80
CA ASP A 26 35.76 -13.35 -32.58
C ASP A 26 36.85 -12.81 -33.51
N ILE A 27 36.50 -11.84 -34.37
CA ILE A 27 37.26 -10.58 -34.49
C ILE A 27 36.41 -9.45 -35.11
N LEU A 28 36.84 -8.21 -34.87
CA LEU A 28 36.10 -6.97 -35.11
C LEU A 28 35.97 -6.55 -36.59
N SER A 29 34.92 -5.74 -36.82
CA SER A 29 34.86 -4.59 -37.75
C SER A 29 34.92 -4.80 -39.27
N CYS A 30 33.93 -4.23 -39.94
CA CYS A 30 34.07 -3.58 -41.25
C CYS A 30 33.27 -2.26 -41.21
N PHE A 31 33.96 -1.14 -41.03
CA PHE A 31 33.36 0.20 -41.03
C PHE A 31 33.47 0.84 -42.42
N CYS A 32 32.39 1.49 -42.88
CA CYS A 32 32.45 2.54 -43.91
C CYS A 32 31.63 3.74 -43.39
N ASN A 33 32.15 4.96 -43.57
CA ASN A 33 31.73 6.11 -42.77
C ASN A 33 31.78 7.42 -43.59
N SER A 34 30.64 8.10 -43.80
CA SER A 34 30.60 9.53 -44.17
C SER A 34 29.17 10.13 -44.21
N HIS A 35 29.10 11.43 -43.91
CA HIS A 35 28.00 12.39 -44.05
C HIS A 35 28.52 13.56 -44.93
N PRO A 36 27.76 14.64 -45.28
CA PRO A 36 26.40 15.04 -44.91
C PRO A 36 25.52 15.43 -46.16
N GLU A 37 24.57 16.36 -45.95
CA GLU A 37 23.82 17.23 -46.90
C GLU A 37 22.35 16.89 -47.25
N ASN A 38 21.50 17.84 -46.85
CA ASN A 38 20.19 18.26 -47.37
C ASN A 38 19.44 17.41 -48.43
N PHE A 39 18.21 16.97 -48.09
CA PHE A 39 16.97 17.58 -48.62
C PHE A 39 15.69 17.06 -47.92
N SER A 40 14.66 17.91 -47.87
CA SER A 40 13.26 17.61 -47.53
C SER A 40 12.37 18.42 -48.51
N PRO A 41 11.04 18.19 -48.71
CA PRO A 41 10.07 17.71 -47.72
C PRO A 41 8.93 16.82 -48.28
N LEU A 42 7.81 16.81 -47.53
CA LEU A 42 6.42 16.44 -47.87
C LEU A 42 5.90 15.06 -47.42
N ASN A 43 4.83 15.15 -46.63
CA ASN A 43 4.03 14.04 -46.10
C ASN A 43 3.01 13.55 -47.13
N PHE A 44 2.61 12.28 -47.03
CA PHE A 44 1.21 11.89 -47.22
C PHE A 44 0.77 10.91 -46.12
N ARG A 45 -0.48 11.06 -45.67
CA ARG A 45 -1.10 10.20 -44.64
C ARG A 45 -1.89 9.06 -45.29
N PHE A 46 -1.97 7.93 -44.60
CA PHE A 46 -3.19 7.29 -44.03
C PHE A 46 -3.01 5.78 -43.91
N GLY A 47 -3.76 5.14 -43.00
CA GLY A 47 -3.87 3.67 -42.92
C GLY A 47 -3.78 3.13 -41.50
N SER A 48 -4.92 2.83 -40.90
CA SER A 48 -5.00 2.10 -39.63
C SER A 48 -4.46 0.67 -39.77
N LEU A 49 -3.87 0.13 -38.72
CA LEU A 49 -3.45 -1.27 -38.64
C LEU A 49 -3.87 -1.85 -37.29
N LEU A 50 -4.57 -2.99 -37.32
CA LEU A 50 -5.10 -3.63 -36.12
C LEU A 50 -3.98 -4.27 -35.28
N LEU A 51 -4.07 -4.11 -33.96
CA LEU A 51 -3.26 -4.84 -32.99
C LEU A 51 -3.72 -6.31 -32.95
N THR A 52 -3.14 -7.14 -33.81
CA THR A 52 -3.16 -8.60 -33.65
C THR A 52 -2.12 -9.00 -32.60
N SER A 53 -2.51 -9.90 -31.68
CA SER A 53 -1.71 -10.26 -30.52
C SER A 53 -0.45 -11.04 -30.91
N LEU A 54 0.72 -10.57 -30.46
CA LEU A 54 1.93 -11.40 -30.39
C LEU A 54 1.69 -12.56 -29.40
N PRO A 55 2.08 -13.80 -29.71
CA PRO A 55 2.04 -14.89 -28.75
C PRO A 55 3.04 -14.63 -27.61
N ARG A 56 2.64 -14.90 -26.37
CA ARG A 56 3.56 -14.92 -25.23
C ARG A 56 4.65 -15.97 -25.50
N SER A 57 5.91 -15.54 -25.50
CA SER A 57 7.02 -16.47 -25.29
C SER A 57 6.86 -17.11 -23.92
N LEU A 58 6.90 -18.44 -23.87
CA LEU A 58 6.99 -19.18 -22.61
C LEU A 58 8.30 -18.80 -21.90
N PRO A 59 8.31 -18.70 -20.56
CA PRO A 59 9.57 -18.55 -19.82
C PRO A 59 10.45 -19.79 -20.04
N PRO A 60 11.79 -19.65 -20.01
CA PRO A 60 12.70 -20.77 -20.23
C PRO A 60 12.48 -21.88 -19.20
N GLU A 61 12.32 -23.11 -19.70
CA GLU A 61 12.18 -24.34 -18.92
C GLU A 61 13.49 -24.60 -18.14
N THR A 62 13.49 -24.23 -16.87
CA THR A 62 14.68 -24.11 -16.03
C THR A 62 15.32 -25.48 -15.78
N CYS A 63 14.50 -26.53 -15.67
CA CYS A 63 14.98 -27.91 -15.57
C CYS A 63 15.64 -28.43 -16.87
N LYS A 64 15.47 -27.75 -18.00
CA LYS A 64 16.01 -28.15 -19.32
C LYS A 64 17.10 -27.23 -19.87
N THR A 65 17.17 -25.97 -19.42
CA THR A 65 18.17 -25.00 -19.91
C THR A 65 19.53 -25.06 -19.20
N THR A 66 19.64 -25.72 -18.05
CA THR A 66 20.91 -25.79 -17.29
C THR A 66 21.74 -27.02 -17.66
N ALA A 67 23.05 -26.84 -17.83
CA ALA A 67 23.99 -27.93 -18.15
C ALA A 67 24.18 -28.98 -17.03
N ARG A 68 23.51 -28.79 -15.90
CA ARG A 68 23.24 -29.78 -14.85
C ARG A 68 21.81 -29.56 -14.36
N ASN A 69 21.07 -30.65 -14.11
CA ASN A 69 19.80 -30.60 -13.40
C ASN A 69 20.02 -29.93 -12.02
N PRO A 70 19.26 -28.88 -11.64
CA PRO A 70 19.41 -28.22 -10.33
C PRO A 70 18.94 -29.11 -9.16
N CYS A 71 18.20 -30.17 -9.43
CA CYS A 71 17.70 -31.14 -8.45
C CYS A 71 18.50 -32.45 -8.51
N GLN A 72 18.71 -33.10 -7.36
CA GLN A 72 19.43 -34.38 -7.30
C GLN A 72 18.71 -35.53 -8.04
N GLN A 73 17.38 -35.53 -8.07
CA GLN A 73 16.61 -36.66 -8.63
C GLN A 73 15.63 -36.26 -9.72
N GLU A 74 14.71 -35.34 -9.42
CA GLU A 74 13.66 -34.91 -10.33
C GLU A 74 13.41 -33.41 -10.18
N CYS A 75 13.28 -32.72 -11.31
CA CYS A 75 13.07 -31.28 -11.40
C CYS A 75 11.80 -31.06 -12.20
N VAL A 76 10.86 -30.30 -11.63
CA VAL A 76 9.57 -30.01 -12.24
C VAL A 76 9.47 -28.52 -12.49
N ASP A 77 9.47 -28.15 -13.77
CA ASP A 77 9.23 -26.78 -14.22
C ASP A 77 7.77 -26.38 -13.94
N ILE A 78 7.60 -25.11 -13.60
CA ILE A 78 6.34 -24.50 -13.19
C ILE A 78 5.95 -23.47 -14.26
N SER A 79 4.68 -23.44 -14.62
CA SER A 79 4.10 -22.52 -15.62
C SER A 79 4.34 -21.03 -15.34
N SER A 80 4.67 -20.65 -14.10
CA SER A 80 5.05 -19.29 -13.68
C SER A 80 6.54 -18.94 -13.88
N GLY A 81 7.33 -19.82 -14.52
CA GLY A 81 8.75 -19.59 -14.82
C GLY A 81 9.65 -19.81 -13.60
N GLY A 82 9.65 -21.02 -13.07
CA GLY A 82 10.53 -21.49 -12.01
C GLY A 82 10.48 -23.01 -11.94
N PHE A 83 11.18 -23.60 -10.99
CA PHE A 83 11.17 -25.06 -10.79
C PHE A 83 11.02 -25.39 -9.31
N TYR A 84 10.65 -26.64 -9.03
CA TYR A 84 10.84 -27.27 -7.72
C TYR A 84 11.40 -28.67 -7.90
N CYS A 85 12.03 -29.18 -6.86
CA CYS A 85 12.58 -30.52 -6.86
C CYS A 85 11.59 -31.53 -6.29
N GLN A 86 11.56 -32.72 -6.88
CA GLN A 86 10.89 -33.89 -6.34
C GLN A 86 11.92 -35.00 -6.08
N CYS A 87 11.54 -35.92 -5.18
CA CYS A 87 12.31 -37.12 -4.88
C CYS A 87 11.47 -38.34 -5.24
N ARG A 88 12.12 -39.35 -5.80
CA ARG A 88 11.47 -40.58 -6.28
C ARG A 88 11.04 -41.43 -5.08
N SER A 89 10.11 -42.36 -5.30
CA SER A 89 9.64 -43.28 -4.26
C SER A 89 10.81 -43.96 -3.54
N GLY A 90 10.80 -43.92 -2.21
CA GLY A 90 11.92 -44.35 -1.36
C GLY A 90 12.85 -43.23 -0.89
N TYR A 91 12.65 -41.98 -1.34
CA TYR A 91 13.45 -40.83 -0.93
C TYR A 91 12.57 -39.67 -0.41
N THR A 92 13.11 -38.88 0.53
CA THR A 92 12.52 -37.60 0.99
C THR A 92 13.40 -36.43 0.59
N ILE A 93 12.77 -35.28 0.27
CA ILE A 93 13.49 -34.04 -0.01
C ILE A 93 14.18 -33.50 1.24
N ASN A 94 15.39 -32.99 1.05
CA ASN A 94 16.24 -32.45 2.11
C ASN A 94 15.90 -30.98 2.41
N SER A 95 16.54 -30.44 3.45
CA SER A 95 16.34 -29.05 3.88
C SER A 95 16.86 -27.99 2.92
N ASP A 96 17.68 -28.38 1.94
CA ASP A 96 18.15 -27.49 0.89
C ASP A 96 17.13 -27.26 -0.24
N GLY A 97 16.02 -28.02 -0.26
CA GLY A 97 15.01 -28.00 -1.32
C GLY A 97 15.47 -28.56 -2.67
N MET A 98 16.63 -29.24 -2.73
CA MET A 98 17.28 -29.68 -3.98
C MET A 98 17.84 -31.10 -3.94
N THR A 99 18.32 -31.55 -2.78
CA THR A 99 18.81 -32.93 -2.56
C THR A 99 17.75 -33.84 -1.94
N CYS A 100 17.99 -35.15 -2.02
CA CYS A 100 17.09 -36.21 -1.61
C CYS A 100 17.84 -37.22 -0.72
N THR A 101 17.37 -37.42 0.52
CA THR A 101 17.82 -38.51 1.40
C THR A 101 17.00 -39.77 1.17
N GLU A 102 17.64 -40.93 1.26
CA GLU A 102 16.93 -42.21 1.25
C GLU A 102 16.12 -42.38 2.54
N ILE A 103 14.88 -42.84 2.40
CA ILE A 103 14.04 -43.22 3.54
C ILE A 103 14.62 -44.53 4.08
N GLN A 104 15.45 -44.43 5.13
CA GLN A 104 16.05 -45.59 5.76
C GLN A 104 14.97 -46.60 6.15
N SER A 105 15.00 -47.77 5.50
CA SER A 105 13.94 -48.77 5.58
C SER A 105 14.09 -49.65 6.81
N SER A 106 13.84 -49.07 7.99
CA SER A 106 13.59 -49.81 9.23
C SER A 106 12.29 -50.64 9.20
N TRP A 107 11.55 -50.60 8.10
CA TRP A 107 10.31 -51.34 7.84
C TRP A 107 10.34 -52.06 6.48
N LYS A 108 11.28 -53.00 6.33
CA LYS A 108 11.19 -54.10 5.36
C LYS A 108 11.54 -55.44 6.02
N ASP A 109 10.58 -55.99 6.75
CA ASP A 109 10.00 -57.27 6.35
C ASP A 109 8.80 -57.68 7.22
N LYS A 110 7.64 -57.83 6.56
CA LYS A 110 6.59 -58.80 6.85
C LYS A 110 5.55 -58.77 5.72
N THR A 111 5.96 -59.26 4.56
CA THR A 111 5.02 -59.81 3.57
C THR A 111 4.17 -60.90 4.21
N LEU A 112 2.93 -61.06 3.74
CA LEU A 112 2.08 -62.15 4.20
C LEU A 112 2.65 -63.50 3.71
N SER A 113 2.96 -64.36 4.66
CA SER A 113 2.87 -65.82 4.50
C SER A 113 2.00 -66.34 5.64
N SER A 114 1.22 -67.39 5.38
CA SER A 114 0.54 -68.16 6.42
C SER A 114 1.60 -68.89 7.28
N ASP A 115 1.36 -69.24 8.55
CA ASP A 115 0.33 -70.16 9.06
C ASP A 115 -0.05 -69.90 10.53
N TRP A 116 -1.09 -70.60 11.03
CA TRP A 116 -1.47 -70.59 12.46
C TRP A 116 -0.68 -71.62 13.27
N ALA A 117 -0.05 -71.17 14.38
CA ALA A 117 0.27 -72.04 15.51
C ALA A 117 0.34 -71.25 16.84
N SER A 118 -0.08 -71.92 17.92
CA SER A 118 0.05 -71.52 19.33
C SER A 118 1.52 -71.29 19.73
N ASP A 119 1.87 -70.53 20.78
CA ASP A 119 1.67 -70.91 22.20
C ASP A 119 1.74 -69.70 23.17
N THR A 120 2.08 -69.93 24.45
CA THR A 120 1.71 -69.15 25.64
C THR A 120 2.89 -68.59 26.45
N GLY A 121 2.58 -67.72 27.44
CA GLY A 121 3.50 -67.21 28.47
C GLY A 121 3.87 -65.72 28.27
N GLN A 122 3.59 -64.73 29.14
CA GLN A 122 3.52 -64.54 30.60
C GLN A 122 4.74 -63.78 31.18
N HIS A 123 4.47 -62.61 31.78
CA HIS A 123 5.19 -62.00 32.92
C HIS A 123 6.66 -61.53 32.71
N LYS A 124 7.24 -60.60 33.49
CA LYS A 124 6.74 -59.80 34.65
C LYS A 124 7.47 -58.44 34.79
N ASP A 125 6.98 -57.62 35.71
CA ASP A 125 7.38 -56.24 36.03
C ASP A 125 8.72 -56.10 36.81
N ALA A 126 9.37 -54.92 36.69
CA ALA A 126 10.16 -54.30 37.77
C ALA A 126 10.33 -52.78 37.58
N ARG A 127 10.42 -52.03 38.70
CA ARG A 127 10.84 -50.62 38.84
C ARG A 127 11.64 -50.48 40.19
N PRO A 128 11.91 -49.29 40.76
CA PRO A 128 13.01 -48.37 40.45
C PRO A 128 13.87 -47.97 41.69
N ALA A 129 14.96 -47.21 41.51
CA ALA A 129 15.64 -46.36 42.52
C ALA A 129 16.88 -45.65 41.91
N GLN A 130 17.57 -44.68 42.54
CA GLN A 130 17.15 -43.39 43.15
C GLN A 130 18.42 -42.52 43.42
N ASP A 131 18.27 -41.23 43.69
CA ASP A 131 19.26 -40.28 44.27
C ASP A 131 20.54 -39.97 43.42
N SER A 132 21.38 -38.95 43.65
CA SER A 132 21.51 -37.95 44.75
C SER A 132 22.10 -36.60 44.26
N LEU A 133 21.95 -35.50 45.05
CA LEU A 133 22.58 -34.17 44.86
C LEU A 133 23.78 -33.93 45.80
N PRO A 134 24.63 -32.91 45.51
CA PRO A 134 25.17 -32.04 46.58
C PRO A 134 25.23 -30.52 46.23
N VAL A 135 25.77 -29.72 47.16
CA VAL A 135 25.95 -28.24 47.16
C VAL A 135 27.32 -27.91 47.81
N VAL A 136 27.93 -26.71 47.79
CA VAL A 136 27.55 -25.29 47.52
C VAL A 136 28.67 -24.62 46.65
N GLN A 137 28.95 -23.32 46.46
CA GLN A 137 28.58 -22.03 47.10
C GLN A 137 28.65 -20.84 46.08
N GLU A 138 28.84 -19.59 46.53
CA GLU A 138 28.88 -18.34 45.74
C GLU A 138 30.27 -17.64 45.69
N ALA A 139 30.36 -16.66 44.76
CA ALA A 139 31.26 -15.50 44.72
C ALA A 139 32.75 -15.69 44.31
N GLY A 140 33.15 -14.97 43.25
CA GLY A 140 34.52 -14.81 42.79
C GLY A 140 34.59 -14.30 41.36
N SER A 141 35.25 -13.16 41.12
CA SER A 141 35.44 -12.58 39.79
C SER A 141 36.77 -13.01 39.18
N ASP A 142 36.78 -13.37 37.89
CA ASP A 142 37.94 -13.09 37.03
C ASP A 142 37.59 -13.12 35.53
N LEU A 143 38.36 -12.39 34.72
CA LEU A 143 38.19 -12.37 33.26
C LEU A 143 38.83 -13.61 32.62
N ASN A 144 38.16 -14.24 31.65
CA ASN A 144 38.84 -15.19 30.76
C ASN A 144 38.24 -15.21 29.34
N THR A 145 38.77 -14.35 28.47
CA THR A 145 38.39 -14.26 27.05
C THR A 145 39.03 -15.39 26.24
N ASN A 146 38.26 -16.44 25.93
CA ASN A 146 38.72 -17.58 25.11
C ASN A 146 38.11 -17.61 23.70
N THR A 147 37.87 -16.43 23.11
CA THR A 147 37.53 -16.30 21.69
C THR A 147 38.73 -16.68 20.83
N ARG A 148 38.70 -17.86 20.19
CA ARG A 148 39.75 -18.27 19.25
C ARG A 148 39.41 -17.77 17.84
N TYR A 149 40.41 -17.19 17.19
CA TYR A 149 40.31 -16.68 15.82
C TYR A 149 41.11 -17.56 14.87
N ASN A 150 40.64 -17.71 13.63
CA ASN A 150 41.46 -18.29 12.55
C ASN A 150 42.45 -17.25 11.98
N SER A 151 43.27 -17.66 11.00
CA SER A 151 44.25 -16.79 10.34
C SER A 151 43.65 -15.68 9.45
N ALA A 152 42.33 -15.62 9.31
CA ALA A 152 41.60 -14.53 8.65
C ALA A 152 40.88 -13.60 9.66
N GLY A 153 40.95 -13.88 10.96
CA GLY A 153 40.30 -13.09 12.01
C GLY A 153 38.86 -13.50 12.35
N GLU A 154 38.39 -14.65 11.88
CA GLU A 154 37.02 -15.14 12.11
C GLU A 154 36.93 -15.97 13.40
N VAL A 155 35.83 -15.85 14.15
CA VAL A 155 35.62 -16.55 15.43
C VAL A 155 35.28 -18.03 15.20
N MET A 156 36.08 -18.92 15.81
CA MET A 156 35.91 -20.37 15.69
C MET A 156 35.03 -20.93 16.83
N VAL A 157 33.83 -21.39 16.49
CA VAL A 157 32.91 -22.10 17.40
C VAL A 157 33.26 -23.60 17.46
N SER A 158 32.96 -24.27 18.57
CA SER A 158 33.27 -25.70 18.77
C SER A 158 32.32 -26.62 18.00
N ASN A 159 32.86 -27.68 17.39
CA ASN A 159 32.06 -28.70 16.69
C ASN A 159 31.20 -29.59 17.62
N GLN A 160 31.17 -29.33 18.93
CA GLN A 160 30.41 -30.12 19.90
C GLN A 160 28.96 -29.63 20.10
N ASP A 161 28.63 -28.42 19.65
CA ASP A 161 27.28 -27.82 19.78
C ASP A 161 26.41 -28.00 18.52
N ALA A 162 26.88 -28.75 17.52
CA ALA A 162 26.27 -28.86 16.19
C ALA A 162 25.17 -29.94 16.12
N VAL A 163 23.92 -29.56 16.37
CA VAL A 163 22.73 -30.42 16.18
C VAL A 163 22.19 -30.30 14.74
N GLN A 164 22.09 -31.41 14.01
CA GLN A 164 21.42 -31.45 12.69
C GLN A 164 19.90 -31.52 12.85
N VAL A 165 19.14 -30.64 12.17
CA VAL A 165 17.66 -30.69 12.14
C VAL A 165 17.11 -30.32 10.74
N LYS A 166 15.84 -30.66 10.46
CA LYS A 166 15.20 -30.68 9.13
C LYS A 166 14.41 -29.41 8.76
N SER A 167 14.11 -29.28 7.47
CA SER A 167 13.38 -28.16 6.83
C SER A 167 12.03 -27.84 7.46
N ILE A 168 11.65 -26.55 7.38
CA ILE A 168 10.24 -26.19 7.35
C ILE A 168 9.69 -26.48 5.96
N ASP A 169 8.67 -27.32 5.95
CA ASP A 169 7.77 -27.57 4.84
C ASP A 169 6.58 -26.63 5.00
N LEU A 170 6.52 -25.59 4.16
CA LEU A 170 5.51 -24.52 4.20
C LEU A 170 4.08 -25.01 3.86
N THR A 171 3.90 -26.27 3.45
CA THR A 171 2.58 -26.84 3.14
C THR A 171 1.81 -27.33 4.38
N ARG A 172 2.47 -27.42 5.55
CA ARG A 172 1.96 -28.15 6.74
C ARG A 172 0.97 -27.37 7.60
N GLY A 173 -0.17 -26.99 7.01
CA GLY A 173 -1.36 -26.51 7.71
C GLY A 173 -2.65 -27.29 7.39
N LEU A 174 -2.65 -28.15 6.37
CA LEU A 174 -3.86 -28.81 5.88
C LEU A 174 -4.30 -29.98 6.78
N PRO A 175 -5.57 -30.03 7.25
CA PRO A 175 -6.13 -31.25 7.83
C PRO A 175 -6.27 -32.33 6.74
N PRO A 176 -6.24 -33.63 7.09
CA PRO A 176 -6.41 -34.69 6.10
C PRO A 176 -7.83 -34.64 5.51
N LEU A 177 -7.92 -34.56 4.18
CA LEU A 177 -9.18 -34.71 3.46
C LEU A 177 -9.86 -36.03 3.86
N GLN A 178 -11.01 -35.94 4.52
CA GLN A 178 -11.82 -37.12 4.79
C GLN A 178 -12.38 -37.62 3.45
N ALA A 179 -12.05 -38.86 3.09
CA ALA A 179 -12.55 -39.47 1.87
C ALA A 179 -14.05 -39.77 2.02
N GLU A 180 -14.90 -38.92 1.42
CA GLU A 180 -16.34 -39.17 1.36
C GLU A 180 -16.63 -40.50 0.67
N THR A 181 -16.97 -41.50 1.47
CA THR A 181 -17.32 -42.83 1.01
C THR A 181 -18.74 -42.79 0.48
N ARG A 182 -18.89 -42.64 -0.84
CA ARG A 182 -20.19 -42.73 -1.53
C ARG A 182 -20.94 -43.99 -1.07
N HIS A 183 -22.02 -43.81 -0.32
CA HIS A 183 -22.94 -44.87 0.07
C HIS A 183 -24.37 -44.45 -0.30
N SER A 184 -24.79 -44.86 -1.49
CA SER A 184 -26.17 -44.72 -1.95
C SER A 184 -26.99 -45.94 -1.54
N ASN A 185 -28.05 -45.78 -0.73
CA ASN A 185 -29.34 -46.49 -0.92
C ASN A 185 -30.47 -46.10 0.04
N ALA A 186 -31.69 -46.10 -0.53
CA ALA A 186 -32.98 -46.49 0.06
C ALA A 186 -33.53 -45.84 1.36
N VAL A 187 -34.28 -44.76 1.17
CA VAL A 187 -35.70 -44.58 1.56
C VAL A 187 -36.32 -45.53 2.63
N VAL A 188 -36.85 -44.94 3.71
CA VAL A 188 -38.11 -45.33 4.37
C VAL A 188 -38.95 -44.05 4.60
N LEU A 189 -40.28 -44.18 4.75
CA LEU A 189 -41.29 -43.11 4.61
C LEU A 189 -42.00 -42.70 5.91
N ASP A 190 -42.75 -41.59 5.80
CA ASP A 190 -43.85 -41.13 6.67
C ASP A 190 -43.42 -40.49 8.01
N SER A 191 -43.96 -39.35 8.48
CA SER A 191 -45.07 -38.50 8.01
C SER A 191 -45.07 -37.12 8.72
N ARG A 192 -45.97 -36.13 8.53
CA ARG A 192 -47.23 -36.00 7.75
C ARG A 192 -47.52 -34.50 7.47
N ARG A 193 -47.96 -34.14 6.24
CA ARG A 193 -49.00 -33.14 5.81
C ARG A 193 -49.16 -31.78 6.55
N ASN A 194 -49.57 -30.66 5.94
CA ASN A 194 -50.40 -30.33 4.75
C ASN A 194 -50.21 -28.80 4.44
N GLN A 195 -50.55 -28.16 3.31
CA GLN A 195 -50.85 -28.55 1.91
C GLN A 195 -50.94 -27.26 1.05
N LEU A 196 -50.28 -27.23 -0.13
CA LEU A 196 -50.75 -26.66 -1.42
C LEU A 196 -51.09 -25.14 -1.57
N ASP A 197 -51.09 -24.52 -2.76
CA ASP A 197 -50.93 -25.04 -4.13
C ASP A 197 -50.20 -24.06 -5.13
N ASN A 198 -49.79 -24.64 -6.25
CA ASN A 198 -49.12 -24.18 -7.50
C ASN A 198 -49.69 -22.89 -8.20
N TYR A 199 -49.13 -22.24 -9.24
CA TYR A 199 -47.95 -22.37 -10.16
C TYR A 199 -47.68 -20.98 -10.84
N GLY A 200 -46.70 -20.69 -11.71
CA GLY A 200 -45.51 -21.43 -12.22
C GLY A 200 -45.00 -20.96 -13.62
N HIS A 201 -43.66 -20.98 -13.82
CA HIS A 201 -42.85 -20.91 -15.07
C HIS A 201 -42.58 -19.60 -15.89
N SER A 202 -41.29 -19.49 -16.28
CA SER A 202 -40.65 -19.02 -17.54
C SER A 202 -40.56 -17.54 -17.96
N GLU A 203 -39.29 -17.12 -18.15
CA GLU A 203 -38.69 -16.31 -19.25
C GLU A 203 -39.48 -15.16 -19.94
N GLY A 204 -38.85 -13.99 -20.03
CA GLY A 204 -39.31 -12.89 -20.89
C GLY A 204 -38.38 -11.66 -20.89
N SER A 205 -37.89 -11.28 -22.06
CA SER A 205 -37.04 -10.11 -22.29
C SER A 205 -37.81 -8.82 -22.56
N ASP A 206 -37.25 -7.69 -22.11
CA ASP A 206 -37.32 -6.35 -22.72
C ASP A 206 -38.63 -5.54 -22.83
N MET A 207 -38.42 -4.24 -22.60
CA MET A 207 -39.11 -3.06 -23.13
C MET A 207 -40.51 -2.61 -22.68
N ASN A 208 -40.56 -1.27 -22.49
CA ASN A 208 -41.66 -0.32 -22.70
C ASN A 208 -42.83 -0.29 -21.71
N SER A 209 -43.31 0.84 -21.19
CA SER A 209 -43.10 2.29 -21.39
C SER A 209 -44.28 2.99 -20.66
N ARG A 210 -44.40 4.32 -20.81
CA ARG A 210 -45.60 5.15 -20.62
C ARG A 210 -45.94 5.65 -19.20
N ASP A 211 -46.41 6.90 -19.02
CA ASP A 211 -46.40 8.04 -19.96
C ASP A 211 -46.52 9.42 -19.25
N ILE A 212 -45.82 10.41 -19.85
CA ILE A 212 -46.28 11.78 -20.23
C ILE A 212 -47.11 12.63 -19.23
N TYR A 213 -46.63 13.86 -19.00
CA TYR A 213 -47.38 15.08 -19.35
C TYR A 213 -46.47 16.06 -20.14
N THR A 214 -47.06 16.94 -20.94
CA THR A 214 -46.51 17.34 -22.26
C THR A 214 -46.04 18.80 -22.40
N ILE A 215 -45.32 19.03 -23.51
CA ILE A 215 -44.70 20.30 -23.95
C ILE A 215 -45.74 21.25 -24.60
N SER A 216 -45.47 22.56 -24.57
CA SER A 216 -45.89 23.49 -25.62
C SER A 216 -44.76 24.46 -26.00
N GLU A 217 -44.54 24.62 -27.31
CA GLU A 217 -43.61 25.56 -27.96
C GLU A 217 -44.15 27.02 -27.82
N GLY A 218 -43.45 28.12 -28.13
CA GLY A 218 -42.12 28.36 -28.70
C GLY A 218 -42.17 29.67 -29.54
N GLY A 219 -41.12 30.51 -29.53
CA GLY A 219 -41.15 31.75 -30.31
C GLY A 219 -39.96 32.71 -30.10
N THR A 220 -39.59 33.41 -31.18
CA THR A 220 -38.55 34.44 -31.24
C THR A 220 -39.14 35.76 -31.72
N ASP A 221 -38.81 36.89 -31.07
CA ASP A 221 -38.17 38.05 -31.73
C ASP A 221 -37.66 39.06 -30.67
N SER A 222 -37.10 40.15 -31.15
CA SER A 222 -36.39 41.24 -30.51
C SER A 222 -37.30 42.37 -29.98
N GLY A 223 -36.78 43.14 -29.02
CA GLY A 223 -37.45 44.33 -28.49
C GLY A 223 -36.56 45.13 -27.53
N TYR A 224 -36.07 46.28 -27.97
CA TYR A 224 -35.32 47.22 -27.12
C TYR A 224 -36.24 48.00 -26.18
N GLN A 225 -35.81 48.22 -24.94
CA GLN A 225 -35.79 49.58 -24.38
C GLN A 225 -34.76 49.73 -23.26
N ASN A 226 -33.94 50.77 -23.35
CA ASN A 226 -33.08 51.24 -22.26
C ASN A 226 -33.87 52.18 -21.35
N VAL A 227 -33.59 52.15 -20.05
CA VAL A 227 -33.60 53.40 -19.24
C VAL A 227 -32.28 53.46 -18.48
N ASN A 228 -31.53 54.52 -18.71
CA ASN A 228 -30.27 54.80 -18.04
C ASN A 228 -30.52 55.72 -16.83
N PHE A 229 -29.79 55.54 -15.73
CA PHE A 229 -29.73 56.55 -14.67
C PHE A 229 -28.29 56.75 -14.23
N ASP A 230 -27.85 58.00 -14.35
CA ASP A 230 -26.51 58.47 -13.98
C ASP A 230 -26.58 59.19 -12.61
N MET A 231 -25.40 59.53 -12.09
CA MET A 231 -25.10 59.85 -10.70
C MET A 231 -25.31 61.33 -10.35
N GLN A 232 -25.83 61.66 -9.15
CA GLN A 232 -25.15 62.52 -8.14
C GLN A 232 -26.00 62.91 -6.89
N ASP A 233 -25.30 62.93 -5.75
CA ASP A 233 -25.29 63.92 -4.65
C ASP A 233 -26.45 64.14 -3.62
N VAL A 234 -26.11 63.77 -2.36
CA VAL A 234 -26.02 64.66 -1.16
C VAL A 234 -27.13 64.66 -0.06
N SER A 235 -26.61 64.60 1.19
CA SER A 235 -27.15 64.98 2.52
C SER A 235 -28.36 64.27 3.17
N GLU A 236 -28.04 63.53 4.23
CA GLU A 236 -28.52 63.66 5.63
C GLU A 236 -29.98 64.06 5.96
N GLY A 237 -30.63 63.19 6.76
CA GLY A 237 -31.13 63.58 8.09
C GLY A 237 -32.50 64.28 8.22
N GLY A 238 -33.54 63.52 8.63
CA GLY A 238 -34.81 64.13 9.06
C GLY A 238 -35.83 63.15 9.67
N SER A 239 -35.93 63.08 10.99
CA SER A 239 -37.03 62.38 11.67
C SER A 239 -38.25 63.29 11.85
N GLN A 240 -39.43 62.89 11.37
CA GLN A 240 -40.70 63.45 11.82
C GLN A 240 -41.69 62.34 12.19
N LYS A 241 -42.28 62.45 13.39
CA LYS A 241 -43.43 61.65 13.82
C LYS A 241 -44.69 62.43 13.50
N VAL A 242 -45.65 61.79 12.82
CA VAL A 242 -47.04 62.27 12.74
C VAL A 242 -47.94 61.19 13.33
N LYS A 243 -48.80 61.58 14.27
CA LYS A 243 -49.92 60.75 14.76
C LYS A 243 -51.22 61.25 14.13
N ALA A 244 -52.03 60.31 13.65
CA ALA A 244 -53.46 60.50 13.41
C ALA A 244 -54.20 59.26 13.94
N ASN A 245 -55.45 59.43 14.39
CA ASN A 245 -56.23 58.41 15.11
C ASN A 245 -57.62 58.24 14.48
N PHE A 246 -58.33 57.19 14.94
CA PHE A 246 -59.77 56.90 14.78
C PHE A 246 -60.23 56.26 13.46
N PRO A 247 -61.34 55.47 13.46
CA PRO A 247 -62.15 55.00 14.60
C PRO A 247 -62.13 53.45 14.79
N GLU A 248 -62.79 52.96 15.86
CA GLU A 248 -63.02 51.53 16.12
C GLU A 248 -64.50 51.11 15.88
N LEU A 249 -64.73 49.78 15.98
CA LEU A 249 -66.00 49.04 16.15
C LEU A 249 -66.81 48.65 14.89
N PRO A 250 -67.56 47.53 14.92
CA PRO A 250 -67.79 46.60 16.05
C PRO A 250 -67.15 45.21 15.89
N LYS A 251 -67.07 44.46 17.01
CA LYS A 251 -66.76 43.02 17.03
C LYS A 251 -68.04 42.19 16.87
N ALA A 252 -68.04 41.19 16.00
CA ALA A 252 -68.62 39.85 16.26
C ALA A 252 -68.61 38.94 15.01
N PHE A 253 -67.67 38.00 14.94
CA PHE A 253 -68.01 36.62 14.60
C PHE A 253 -66.96 35.68 15.19
N THR A 254 -67.40 34.65 15.90
CA THR A 254 -66.54 33.59 16.45
C THR A 254 -66.57 32.38 15.52
N GLY A 255 -65.41 32.00 15.00
CA GLY A 255 -65.21 30.74 14.29
C GLY A 255 -63.76 30.33 14.50
N GLU A 256 -63.53 29.08 14.90
CA GLU A 256 -62.20 28.55 15.13
C GLU A 256 -61.45 28.42 13.79
N LEU A 257 -60.32 29.10 13.70
CA LEU A 257 -59.23 28.76 12.77
C LEU A 257 -57.98 28.60 13.62
N GLU A 258 -57.19 27.59 13.27
CA GLU A 258 -56.10 27.10 14.11
C GLU A 258 -54.97 28.13 14.24
N GLU A 259 -54.25 28.07 15.36
CA GLU A 259 -53.18 29.00 15.68
C GLU A 259 -51.96 28.71 14.80
N GLU A 260 -51.91 29.33 13.60
CA GLU A 260 -50.67 29.49 12.82
C GLU A 260 -49.70 30.38 13.61
N ALA A 261 -49.09 29.80 14.63
CA ALA A 261 -48.06 30.42 15.43
C ALA A 261 -46.91 30.83 14.51
N SER A 262 -46.74 32.14 14.34
CA SER A 262 -45.72 32.71 13.46
C SER A 262 -44.35 32.14 13.83
N GLN A 263 -43.78 31.32 12.94
CA GLN A 263 -42.42 30.79 13.11
C GLN A 263 -41.41 31.91 12.90
N ALA A 264 -41.23 32.73 13.94
CA ALA A 264 -40.04 33.55 14.07
C ALA A 264 -38.84 32.59 14.09
N GLU A 265 -37.99 32.67 13.07
CA GLU A 265 -36.79 31.84 12.97
C GLU A 265 -35.93 32.03 14.23
N ALA A 266 -35.91 31.00 15.08
CA ALA A 266 -35.17 31.05 16.32
C ALA A 266 -33.67 31.20 15.99
N GLN A 267 -33.06 32.31 16.44
CA GLN A 267 -31.67 32.59 16.14
C GLN A 267 -30.79 31.39 16.53
N PRO A 268 -29.86 30.97 15.66
CA PRO A 268 -29.08 29.76 15.88
C PRO A 268 -28.22 29.91 17.14
N SER A 269 -28.53 29.10 18.16
CA SER A 269 -27.85 29.13 19.46
C SER A 269 -27.31 27.76 19.85
N CYS A 270 -26.18 27.77 20.56
CA CYS A 270 -25.55 26.60 21.16
C CYS A 270 -26.14 26.19 22.52
N ASP A 271 -27.03 26.98 23.13
CA ASP A 271 -27.56 26.75 24.50
C ASP A 271 -28.19 25.37 24.73
N ARG A 272 -28.60 24.69 23.65
CA ARG A 272 -29.24 23.36 23.68
C ARG A 272 -28.48 22.30 22.87
N VAL A 273 -27.28 22.62 22.37
CA VAL A 273 -26.47 21.70 21.55
C VAL A 273 -25.40 21.07 22.42
N GLN A 274 -25.60 19.80 22.78
CA GLN A 274 -24.60 19.00 23.48
C GLN A 274 -23.64 18.37 22.46
N CYS A 275 -22.35 18.65 22.61
CA CYS A 275 -21.28 18.00 21.86
C CYS A 275 -20.54 17.04 22.81
N LEU A 276 -20.39 15.80 22.39
CA LEU A 276 -19.68 14.75 23.13
C LEU A 276 -18.17 14.84 22.86
N ASN A 277 -17.39 13.99 23.53
CA ASN A 277 -15.96 13.78 23.25
C ASN A 277 -15.13 15.08 23.14
N ASN A 278 -15.40 16.02 24.06
CA ASN A 278 -14.77 17.35 24.14
C ASN A 278 -14.96 18.24 22.88
N GLY A 279 -16.01 17.97 22.09
CA GLY A 279 -16.47 18.85 21.01
C GLY A 279 -16.99 20.19 21.53
N THR A 280 -16.84 21.23 20.72
CA THR A 280 -17.29 22.59 21.04
C THR A 280 -18.39 23.03 20.09
N CYS A 281 -19.54 23.50 20.58
CA CYS A 281 -20.56 24.06 19.69
C CYS A 281 -20.14 25.45 19.19
N ALA A 282 -20.33 25.70 17.89
CA ALA A 282 -20.18 27.00 17.25
C ALA A 282 -21.32 27.26 16.28
N ILE A 283 -21.57 28.54 15.96
CA ILE A 283 -22.50 28.93 14.90
C ILE A 283 -21.74 29.02 13.58
N VAL A 284 -21.94 28.04 12.71
CA VAL A 284 -21.30 27.95 11.38
C VAL A 284 -22.39 28.12 10.33
N GLU A 285 -22.24 29.07 9.40
CA GLU A 285 -23.23 29.38 8.34
C GLU A 285 -24.67 29.48 8.88
N SER A 286 -24.86 30.25 9.95
CA SER A 286 -26.14 30.43 10.67
C SER A 286 -26.76 29.14 11.22
N LYS A 287 -25.94 28.13 11.54
CA LYS A 287 -26.37 26.86 12.13
C LYS A 287 -25.50 26.45 13.32
N ALA A 288 -26.14 26.20 14.47
CA ALA A 288 -25.46 25.64 15.63
C ALA A 288 -24.96 24.21 15.30
N THR A 289 -23.64 24.05 15.34
CA THR A 289 -22.91 22.88 14.81
C THR A 289 -21.78 22.52 15.78
N CYS A 290 -21.60 21.24 16.08
CA CYS A 290 -20.46 20.79 16.86
C CYS A 290 -19.17 20.85 16.03
N LEU A 291 -18.10 21.35 16.64
CA LEU A 291 -16.73 21.27 16.18
C LEU A 291 -16.08 20.09 16.90
N CYS A 292 -16.00 18.95 16.21
CA CYS A 292 -15.49 17.70 16.76
C CYS A 292 -13.96 17.66 16.65
N PRO A 293 -13.22 17.41 17.75
CA PRO A 293 -11.78 17.32 17.73
C PRO A 293 -11.32 16.06 16.99
N LEU A 294 -10.10 16.12 16.47
CA LEU A 294 -9.46 15.03 15.75
C LEU A 294 -9.55 13.68 16.49
N GLY A 295 -10.00 12.64 15.79
CA GLY A 295 -10.30 11.32 16.36
C GLY A 295 -11.79 11.10 16.64
N TYR A 296 -12.63 12.14 16.54
CA TYR A 296 -14.09 12.03 16.71
C TYR A 296 -14.85 12.74 15.60
N PHE A 297 -16.02 12.21 15.25
CA PHE A 297 -16.88 12.71 14.17
C PHE A 297 -18.38 12.50 14.49
N GLY A 298 -19.26 12.96 13.61
CA GLY A 298 -20.71 12.87 13.77
C GLY A 298 -21.37 14.24 14.00
N LYS A 299 -22.69 14.24 14.22
CA LYS A 299 -23.47 15.49 14.37
C LYS A 299 -23.20 16.19 15.72
N THR A 300 -22.89 15.39 16.72
CA THR A 300 -22.66 15.69 18.13
C THR A 300 -21.32 15.11 18.62
N CYS A 301 -20.41 14.75 17.71
CA CYS A 301 -19.12 14.11 18.00
C CYS A 301 -19.24 12.72 18.65
N GLU A 302 -20.33 12.03 18.36
CA GLU A 302 -20.74 10.74 18.95
C GLU A 302 -20.01 9.52 18.39
N LYS A 303 -19.29 9.64 17.26
CA LYS A 303 -18.52 8.55 16.66
C LYS A 303 -17.04 8.73 16.91
N ASP A 304 -16.34 7.64 17.21
CA ASP A 304 -14.89 7.54 17.07
C ASP A 304 -14.51 7.49 15.58
N ALA A 305 -13.30 7.95 15.23
CA ALA A 305 -12.77 7.92 13.88
C ALA A 305 -11.31 7.45 13.87
N GLU A 306 -11.08 6.18 13.50
CA GLU A 306 -9.74 5.62 13.21
C GLU A 306 -9.18 6.17 11.88
N LEU A 307 -8.83 7.46 11.91
CA LEU A 307 -8.49 8.24 10.73
C LEU A 307 -7.29 7.63 9.96
N ARG A 308 -7.47 7.30 8.69
CA ARG A 308 -6.43 6.91 7.73
C ARG A 308 -6.57 7.70 6.42
N TYR A 309 -7.79 7.94 5.96
CA TYR A 309 -8.10 8.66 4.72
C TYR A 309 -9.16 9.75 4.98
N PRO A 310 -8.75 11.00 5.27
CA PRO A 310 -9.64 11.99 5.84
C PRO A 310 -10.81 12.39 4.93
N ARG A 311 -12.02 12.31 5.51
CA ARG A 311 -13.28 12.79 4.94
C ARG A 311 -13.59 14.20 5.45
N PHE A 312 -13.79 15.12 4.51
CA PHE A 312 -14.18 16.50 4.79
C PHE A 312 -15.61 16.75 4.35
N VAL A 313 -16.37 17.48 5.17
CA VAL A 313 -17.81 17.76 4.97
C VAL A 313 -18.12 19.26 4.88
N GLY A 314 -17.17 20.08 4.43
CA GLY A 314 -17.33 21.53 4.25
C GLY A 314 -17.23 22.37 5.54
N THR A 315 -17.09 21.74 6.71
CA THR A 315 -16.95 22.40 8.02
C THR A 315 -15.69 21.99 8.80
N GLY A 316 -14.71 21.37 8.14
CA GLY A 316 -13.57 20.72 8.79
C GLY A 316 -12.24 20.86 8.06
N TYR A 317 -11.16 20.63 8.80
CA TYR A 317 -9.77 20.78 8.36
C TYR A 317 -8.82 19.94 9.23
N LEU A 318 -7.67 19.54 8.67
CA LEU A 318 -6.50 19.07 9.43
C LEU A 318 -5.41 20.13 9.45
N ALA A 319 -4.62 20.15 10.52
CA ALA A 319 -3.38 20.91 10.62
C ALA A 319 -2.20 19.93 10.70
N LEU A 320 -1.41 19.89 9.63
CA LEU A 320 -0.17 19.13 9.51
C LEU A 320 1.04 20.02 9.87
N PRO A 321 2.22 19.47 10.16
CA PRO A 321 3.37 20.24 10.62
C PRO A 321 3.81 21.33 9.63
N VAL A 322 4.38 22.42 10.17
CA VAL A 322 4.91 23.55 9.39
C VAL A 322 5.88 23.06 8.30
N LEU A 323 5.69 23.51 7.05
CA LEU A 323 6.55 23.13 5.93
C LEU A 323 7.95 23.76 6.03
N ARG A 324 8.87 22.99 6.59
CA ARG A 324 10.31 23.30 6.64
C ARG A 324 10.95 23.08 5.26
N ASP A 325 12.08 23.73 5.03
CA ASP A 325 12.96 23.61 3.86
C ASP A 325 12.34 23.97 2.48
N ALA A 326 11.04 24.21 2.42
CA ALA A 326 10.26 24.61 1.23
C ALA A 326 10.60 26.02 0.66
N HIS A 327 11.65 26.67 1.19
CA HIS A 327 11.93 28.09 1.00
C HIS A 327 12.25 28.45 -0.44
N LYS A 328 12.98 27.59 -1.17
CA LYS A 328 13.33 27.77 -2.59
C LYS A 328 12.49 26.91 -3.51
N GLU A 329 12.18 25.69 -3.11
CA GLU A 329 11.45 24.75 -3.93
C GLU A 329 10.54 23.86 -3.08
N PHE A 330 9.46 23.38 -3.69
CA PHE A 330 8.67 22.27 -3.17
C PHE A 330 7.95 21.54 -4.30
N THR A 331 7.73 20.24 -4.14
CA THR A 331 6.86 19.44 -4.99
C THR A 331 5.77 18.82 -4.15
N ILE A 332 4.50 19.07 -4.50
CA ILE A 332 3.32 18.52 -3.83
C ILE A 332 2.64 17.55 -4.79
N ARG A 333 2.29 16.36 -4.31
CA ARG A 333 1.38 15.42 -4.94
C ARG A 333 0.21 15.20 -3.99
N LEU A 334 -1.01 15.43 -4.45
CA LEU A 334 -2.24 15.24 -3.67
C LEU A 334 -3.21 14.36 -4.48
N GLU A 335 -3.70 13.29 -3.87
CA GLU A 335 -4.73 12.42 -4.41
C GLU A 335 -6.03 12.59 -3.60
N PHE A 336 -7.09 13.02 -4.28
CA PHE A 336 -8.34 13.46 -3.67
C PHE A 336 -9.55 13.10 -4.54
N LYS A 337 -10.68 12.81 -3.90
CA LYS A 337 -11.98 12.54 -4.52
C LYS A 337 -12.96 13.64 -4.11
N PRO A 338 -13.25 14.63 -4.99
CA PRO A 338 -14.05 15.79 -4.65
C PRO A 338 -15.55 15.51 -4.78
N ASP A 339 -16.30 15.73 -3.70
CA ASP A 339 -17.77 15.72 -3.71
C ASP A 339 -18.34 17.09 -4.16
N SER A 340 -17.50 18.15 -4.16
CA SER A 340 -17.85 19.53 -4.53
C SER A 340 -16.90 20.10 -5.60
N PRO A 341 -17.39 20.91 -6.56
CA PRO A 341 -16.54 21.64 -7.53
C PRO A 341 -15.81 22.84 -6.91
N ASN A 342 -16.10 23.22 -5.66
CA ASN A 342 -15.51 24.37 -4.98
C ASN A 342 -15.02 23.98 -3.57
N GLY A 343 -13.81 24.40 -3.19
CA GLY A 343 -13.26 24.10 -1.86
C GLY A 343 -11.75 24.37 -1.71
N LEU A 344 -11.29 24.67 -0.50
CA LEU A 344 -9.88 24.80 -0.15
C LEU A 344 -9.23 23.43 0.07
N LEU A 345 -8.28 23.02 -0.78
CA LEU A 345 -7.56 21.75 -0.63
C LEU A 345 -6.36 21.89 0.33
N LEU A 346 -5.52 22.90 0.12
CA LEU A 346 -4.30 23.14 0.91
C LEU A 346 -4.10 24.64 1.17
N PHE A 347 -3.60 25.01 2.35
CA PHE A 347 -3.17 26.38 2.69
C PHE A 347 -2.00 26.40 3.67
N SER A 348 -1.02 27.28 3.43
CA SER A 348 -0.06 27.71 4.46
C SER A 348 0.54 29.08 4.13
N GLY A 349 1.19 29.73 5.09
CA GLY A 349 1.76 31.06 4.94
C GLY A 349 2.60 31.53 6.12
N GLU A 350 3.08 32.77 6.04
CA GLU A 350 3.80 33.44 7.12
C GLU A 350 2.85 33.93 8.22
N PHE A 351 1.67 34.43 7.84
CA PHE A 351 0.68 35.02 8.75
C PHE A 351 -0.72 34.43 8.53
N PRO A 352 -1.57 34.31 9.58
CA PRO A 352 -2.94 33.82 9.49
C PRO A 352 -3.81 34.45 8.39
N HIS A 353 -3.53 35.71 8.04
CA HIS A 353 -4.29 36.50 7.07
C HIS A 353 -3.70 36.47 5.65
N ALA A 354 -2.72 35.59 5.37
CA ALA A 354 -2.08 35.42 4.05
C ALA A 354 -1.52 36.71 3.40
N ARG A 355 -1.15 37.73 4.20
CA ARG A 355 -0.81 39.08 3.70
C ARG A 355 0.49 39.15 2.90
N THR A 356 1.53 38.44 3.34
CA THR A 356 2.85 38.33 2.68
C THR A 356 2.95 36.96 1.99
N ASP A 357 3.95 36.17 2.37
CA ASP A 357 4.23 34.84 1.85
C ASP A 357 3.09 33.88 2.18
N PHE A 358 2.54 33.24 1.15
CA PHE A 358 1.55 32.17 1.29
C PHE A 358 1.49 31.28 0.05
N PHE A 359 0.96 30.08 0.22
CA PHE A 359 0.43 29.31 -0.91
C PHE A 359 -0.93 28.72 -0.56
N SER A 360 -1.74 28.50 -1.59
CA SER A 360 -3.00 27.76 -1.49
C SER A 360 -3.28 26.96 -2.75
N LEU A 361 -3.87 25.79 -2.58
CA LEU A 361 -4.43 24.97 -3.65
C LEU A 361 -5.94 24.88 -3.45
N VAL A 362 -6.73 25.28 -4.44
CA VAL A 362 -8.20 25.32 -4.35
C VAL A 362 -8.86 24.65 -5.54
N LEU A 363 -10.11 24.25 -5.35
CA LEU A 363 -11.09 24.00 -6.41
C LEU A 363 -11.94 25.25 -6.60
N GLU A 364 -12.04 25.70 -7.85
CA GLU A 364 -12.81 26.87 -8.28
C GLU A 364 -13.53 26.51 -9.61
N ASP A 365 -14.85 26.39 -9.57
CA ASP A 365 -15.71 25.85 -10.65
C ASP A 365 -15.25 24.47 -11.19
N GLY A 366 -14.64 23.66 -10.34
CA GLY A 366 -14.06 22.36 -10.65
C GLY A 366 -12.66 22.41 -11.27
N PHE A 367 -12.08 23.58 -11.52
CA PHE A 367 -10.67 23.69 -11.91
C PHE A 367 -9.78 23.72 -10.67
N VAL A 368 -8.61 23.08 -10.74
CA VAL A 368 -7.62 23.22 -9.67
C VAL A 368 -6.83 24.51 -9.92
N ILE A 369 -6.73 25.36 -8.91
CA ILE A 369 -5.97 26.60 -8.97
C ILE A 369 -4.90 26.62 -7.86
N LEU A 370 -3.64 26.72 -8.30
CA LEU A 370 -2.51 27.05 -7.45
C LEU A 370 -2.36 28.57 -7.37
N ARG A 371 -2.29 29.10 -6.14
CA ARG A 371 -1.93 30.49 -5.85
C ARG A 371 -0.73 30.50 -4.90
N PHE A 372 0.27 31.33 -5.17
CA PHE A 372 1.37 31.56 -4.23
C PHE A 372 1.93 32.97 -4.34
N ASP A 373 2.47 33.51 -3.26
CA ASP A 373 3.07 34.83 -3.19
C ASP A 373 4.42 34.73 -2.46
N CYS A 374 5.46 35.36 -3.00
CA CYS A 374 6.83 35.36 -2.48
C CYS A 374 7.21 36.75 -1.92
N GLY A 375 6.22 37.51 -1.45
CA GLY A 375 6.40 38.83 -0.85
C GLY A 375 6.27 40.02 -1.81
N THR A 376 6.31 39.79 -3.13
CA THR A 376 6.14 40.85 -4.15
C THR A 376 4.98 40.66 -5.13
N GLY A 377 4.10 39.68 -4.90
CA GLY A 377 2.79 39.60 -5.53
C GLY A 377 2.43 38.21 -6.09
N ARG A 378 1.15 37.87 -5.94
CA ARG A 378 0.58 36.54 -6.17
C ARG A 378 0.68 36.03 -7.62
N ALA A 379 1.33 34.88 -7.80
CA ALA A 379 1.12 33.98 -8.95
C ALA A 379 -0.26 33.29 -8.86
N GLN A 380 -0.90 33.07 -10.01
CA GLN A 380 -2.10 32.24 -10.11
C GLN A 380 -1.99 31.33 -11.35
N LEU A 381 -2.03 30.01 -11.14
CA LEU A 381 -1.98 29.00 -12.18
C LEU A 381 -3.25 28.14 -12.08
N ARG A 382 -3.98 27.97 -13.19
CA ARG A 382 -5.24 27.21 -13.25
C ARG A 382 -5.11 26.08 -14.25
N THR A 383 -5.63 24.90 -13.91
CA THR A 383 -5.64 23.75 -14.82
C THR A 383 -6.56 23.97 -16.02
N LEU A 384 -6.21 23.40 -17.18
CA LEU A 384 -7.05 23.48 -18.39
C LEU A 384 -8.30 22.61 -18.29
N ASN A 385 -8.20 21.47 -17.59
CA ASN A 385 -9.28 20.53 -17.35
C ASN A 385 -9.87 20.74 -15.95
N LYS A 386 -11.14 20.35 -15.78
CA LYS A 386 -11.78 20.20 -14.46
C LYS A 386 -11.43 18.86 -13.81
N VAL A 387 -11.60 18.79 -12.50
CA VAL A 387 -11.64 17.54 -11.73
C VAL A 387 -12.89 16.73 -12.10
N GLN A 388 -12.79 15.41 -11.95
CA GLN A 388 -13.94 14.51 -12.00
C GLN A 388 -14.56 14.45 -10.60
N LEU A 389 -15.84 14.82 -10.44
CA LEU A 389 -16.54 14.74 -9.15
C LEU A 389 -16.87 13.29 -8.80
N ALA A 390 -16.85 12.96 -7.51
CA ALA A 390 -17.01 11.60 -6.96
C ALA A 390 -16.01 10.55 -7.51
N GLU A 391 -14.91 10.99 -8.12
CA GLU A 391 -13.86 10.15 -8.72
C GLU A 391 -12.47 10.55 -8.19
N TRP A 392 -11.49 9.64 -8.23
CA TRP A 392 -10.12 9.96 -7.79
C TRP A 392 -9.39 10.86 -8.80
N ASN A 393 -8.85 11.97 -8.28
CA ASN A 393 -8.03 12.92 -9.01
C ASN A 393 -6.66 13.01 -8.34
N THR A 394 -5.59 13.06 -9.14
CA THR A 394 -4.25 13.40 -8.69
C THR A 394 -3.90 14.79 -9.19
N VAL A 395 -3.51 15.71 -8.31
CA VAL A 395 -2.83 16.96 -8.70
C VAL A 395 -1.36 16.90 -8.30
N VAL A 396 -0.50 17.30 -9.23
CA VAL A 396 0.92 17.55 -8.99
C VAL A 396 1.19 19.04 -9.16
N VAL A 397 1.85 19.63 -8.16
CA VAL A 397 2.33 21.02 -8.15
C VAL A 397 3.83 21.00 -7.92
N THR A 398 4.56 21.85 -8.63
CA THR A 398 5.94 22.19 -8.28
C THR A 398 6.08 23.70 -8.11
N ARG A 399 6.99 24.13 -7.26
CA ARG A 399 7.54 25.49 -7.25
C ARG A 399 9.07 25.38 -7.19
N VAL A 400 9.76 26.18 -8.00
CA VAL A 400 11.22 26.35 -7.97
C VAL A 400 11.51 27.83 -8.16
N ASP A 401 12.15 28.44 -7.16
CA ASP A 401 12.32 29.88 -7.04
C ASP A 401 10.97 30.61 -7.25
N ASN A 402 10.88 31.67 -8.06
CA ASN A 402 9.59 32.37 -8.30
C ASN A 402 8.66 31.68 -9.33
N ARG A 403 9.07 30.55 -9.93
CA ARG A 403 8.26 29.79 -10.89
C ARG A 403 7.46 28.69 -10.21
N GLY A 404 6.21 28.50 -10.64
CA GLY A 404 5.38 27.36 -10.28
C GLY A 404 4.91 26.58 -11.51
N THR A 405 4.45 25.35 -11.27
CA THR A 405 3.72 24.52 -12.24
C THR A 405 2.55 23.82 -11.55
N VAL A 406 1.49 23.52 -12.30
CA VAL A 406 0.35 22.69 -11.85
C VAL A 406 -0.11 21.75 -12.96
N ARG A 407 -0.35 20.49 -12.62
CA ARG A 407 -0.89 19.46 -13.52
C ARG A 407 -1.94 18.63 -12.80
N LEU A 408 -3.13 18.52 -13.41
CA LEU A 408 -4.21 17.63 -12.96
C LEU A 408 -4.23 16.36 -13.80
N ASN A 409 -4.30 15.22 -13.12
CA ASN A 409 -4.31 13.87 -13.67
C ASN A 409 -3.19 13.71 -14.72
N ASN A 410 -3.47 13.04 -15.84
CA ASN A 410 -2.55 12.92 -16.97
C ASN A 410 -2.73 14.06 -18.01
N GLY A 411 -3.28 15.20 -17.58
CA GLY A 411 -3.49 16.38 -18.41
C GLY A 411 -2.24 17.25 -18.60
N HIS A 412 -2.41 18.38 -19.29
CA HIS A 412 -1.33 19.33 -19.52
C HIS A 412 -0.83 19.99 -18.22
N GLN A 413 0.48 20.17 -18.13
CA GLN A 413 1.13 21.03 -17.15
C GLN A 413 0.94 22.50 -17.56
N VAL A 414 0.52 23.34 -16.61
CA VAL A 414 0.42 24.80 -16.75
C VAL A 414 1.52 25.42 -15.88
N GLU A 415 2.21 26.43 -16.39
CA GLU A 415 3.27 27.15 -15.67
C GLU A 415 2.91 28.62 -15.41
N GLY A 416 3.59 29.22 -14.45
CA GLY A 416 3.43 30.63 -14.09
C GLY A 416 4.55 31.11 -13.16
N VAL A 417 4.62 32.41 -12.92
CA VAL A 417 5.67 33.05 -12.12
C VAL A 417 5.03 34.08 -11.18
N SER A 418 5.50 34.19 -9.94
CA SER A 418 5.06 35.25 -9.02
C SER A 418 5.60 36.61 -9.42
N GLN A 419 4.94 37.68 -9.00
CA GLN A 419 5.32 39.04 -9.39
C GLN A 419 6.62 39.44 -8.67
N GLY A 420 7.52 40.09 -9.42
CA GLY A 420 8.83 40.50 -8.92
C GLY A 420 9.88 39.39 -8.85
N ASN A 421 11.06 39.76 -8.33
CA ASN A 421 12.26 38.92 -8.35
C ASN A 421 12.52 38.15 -7.04
N TYR A 422 11.61 38.21 -6.06
CA TYR A 422 11.74 37.46 -4.82
C TYR A 422 11.42 35.98 -5.08
N THR A 423 12.37 35.11 -4.76
CA THR A 423 12.27 33.67 -5.02
C THR A 423 12.10 32.81 -3.77
N ARG A 424 12.32 33.41 -2.59
CA ARG A 424 12.12 32.75 -1.31
C ARG A 424 10.67 32.90 -0.85
N ILE A 425 10.15 31.88 -0.18
CA ILE A 425 8.85 31.89 0.49
C ILE A 425 9.02 31.39 1.93
N THR A 426 8.23 31.93 2.84
CA THR A 426 8.33 31.70 4.28
C THR A 426 7.01 31.15 4.82
N PHE A 427 7.06 29.96 5.42
CA PHE A 427 5.92 29.37 6.11
C PHE A 427 6.20 29.34 7.61
N ARG A 428 5.27 29.89 8.40
CA ARG A 428 5.28 29.86 9.87
C ARG A 428 4.04 29.16 10.44
N LEU A 429 2.96 29.12 9.66
CA LEU A 429 1.76 28.36 9.96
C LEU A 429 1.96 26.87 9.68
N ASN A 430 1.12 26.04 10.31
CA ASN A 430 0.86 24.67 9.87
C ASN A 430 0.51 24.59 8.38
N LEU A 431 0.64 23.39 7.81
CA LEU A 431 -0.03 23.08 6.55
C LEU A 431 -1.47 22.68 6.84
N PHE A 432 -2.43 23.51 6.45
CA PHE A 432 -3.83 23.21 6.55
C PHE A 432 -4.31 22.40 5.33
N LEU A 433 -5.10 21.37 5.59
CA LEU A 433 -5.67 20.44 4.60
C LEU A 433 -7.19 20.45 4.72
N GLY A 434 -7.89 20.57 3.59
CA GLY A 434 -9.35 20.50 3.48
C GLY A 434 -10.12 21.76 3.95
N GLY A 435 -9.50 22.68 4.68
CA GLY A 435 -10.16 23.90 5.14
C GLY A 435 -9.24 24.78 5.97
N TYR A 436 -9.81 25.81 6.61
CA TYR A 436 -9.12 26.68 7.56
C TYR A 436 -10.14 27.28 8.54
N SER A 437 -9.74 27.51 9.79
CA SER A 437 -10.66 28.01 10.83
C SER A 437 -11.20 29.42 10.58
N ASP A 438 -10.47 30.24 9.82
CA ASP A 438 -10.85 31.61 9.45
C ASP A 438 -10.81 31.79 7.92
N MET A 439 -11.67 31.04 7.23
CA MET A 439 -11.90 31.22 5.77
C MET A 439 -12.21 32.69 5.38
N PRO A 440 -13.06 33.46 6.10
CA PRO A 440 -13.38 34.83 5.72
C PRO A 440 -12.16 35.75 5.61
N THR A 441 -11.19 35.63 6.54
CA THR A 441 -10.00 36.50 6.51
C THR A 441 -9.02 36.16 5.39
N ILE A 442 -8.99 34.91 4.91
CA ILE A 442 -8.11 34.51 3.78
C ILE A 442 -8.78 34.55 2.40
N GLN A 443 -10.13 34.63 2.32
CA GLN A 443 -10.90 34.43 1.08
C GLN A 443 -10.41 35.27 -0.11
N ASN A 444 -10.04 36.54 0.12
CA ASN A 444 -9.58 37.47 -0.92
C ASN A 444 -8.19 37.09 -1.50
N ARG A 445 -7.38 36.35 -0.73
CA ARG A 445 -6.02 35.91 -1.13
C ARG A 445 -6.08 34.53 -1.80
N VAL A 446 -6.84 33.58 -1.24
CA VAL A 446 -6.96 32.20 -1.75
C VAL A 446 -8.02 32.01 -2.84
N GLY A 447 -8.99 32.93 -2.95
CA GLY A 447 -10.03 32.96 -4.01
C GLY A 447 -11.32 32.18 -3.72
N THR A 448 -11.45 31.57 -2.54
CA THR A 448 -12.68 30.86 -2.13
C THR A 448 -12.98 31.08 -0.66
N ARG A 449 -14.26 31.05 -0.29
CA ARG A 449 -14.75 30.95 1.09
C ARG A 449 -15.09 29.50 1.49
N HIS A 450 -15.22 28.61 0.51
CA HIS A 450 -15.70 27.24 0.71
C HIS A 450 -14.54 26.34 1.17
N GLN A 451 -14.81 25.50 2.17
CA GLN A 451 -13.91 24.40 2.55
C GLN A 451 -14.16 23.20 1.64
N PHE A 452 -13.27 22.22 1.66
CA PHE A 452 -13.38 21.01 0.85
C PHE A 452 -14.52 20.10 1.32
N VAL A 453 -15.13 19.40 0.36
CA VAL A 453 -16.09 18.32 0.58
C VAL A 453 -15.62 17.14 -0.26
N GLY A 454 -15.42 15.98 0.37
CA GLY A 454 -14.86 14.80 -0.28
C GLY A 454 -13.79 14.08 0.55
N CYS A 455 -13.01 13.25 -0.13
CA CYS A 455 -11.98 12.39 0.45
C CYS A 455 -10.58 12.76 0.00
N ILE A 456 -9.57 12.49 0.83
CA ILE A 456 -8.15 12.60 0.48
C ILE A 456 -7.45 11.28 0.83
N GLN A 457 -6.72 10.72 -0.13
CA GLN A 457 -6.07 9.40 -0.02
C GLN A 457 -4.55 9.50 0.17
N GLU A 458 -3.90 10.41 -0.55
CA GLU A 458 -2.46 10.62 -0.46
C GLU A 458 -2.14 12.12 -0.45
N LEU A 459 -1.26 12.54 0.47
CA LEU A 459 -0.49 13.77 0.35
C LEU A 459 1.00 13.41 0.41
N ARG A 460 1.77 13.76 -0.61
CA ARG A 460 3.23 13.77 -0.57
C ARG A 460 3.77 15.17 -0.77
N ILE A 461 4.79 15.55 -0.02
CA ILE A 461 5.56 16.78 -0.23
C ILE A 461 7.04 16.43 -0.25
N ASN A 462 7.75 16.86 -1.29
CA ASN A 462 9.16 16.53 -1.56
C ASN A 462 9.43 15.01 -1.52
N GLY A 463 8.47 14.21 -1.98
CA GLY A 463 8.51 12.73 -2.00
C GLY A 463 8.04 12.06 -0.71
N GLN A 464 8.17 12.72 0.44
CA GLN A 464 7.67 12.24 1.74
C GLN A 464 6.15 12.24 1.76
N GLN A 465 5.55 11.08 2.02
CA GLN A 465 4.12 10.93 2.27
C GLN A 465 3.78 11.38 3.70
N PHE A 466 2.63 12.03 3.87
CA PHE A 466 2.11 12.46 5.17
C PHE A 466 1.14 11.43 5.77
N ASP A 467 1.18 11.27 7.08
CA ASP A 467 0.24 10.44 7.84
C ASP A 467 -0.79 11.31 8.55
N PHE A 468 -2.06 11.16 8.16
CA PHE A 468 -3.17 12.01 8.61
C PHE A 468 -3.64 11.72 10.04
N ARG A 469 -3.12 10.68 10.71
CA ARG A 469 -3.48 10.35 12.11
C ARG A 469 -3.04 11.41 13.10
N PRO A 470 -3.69 11.47 14.29
CA PRO A 470 -3.21 12.25 15.43
C PRO A 470 -1.70 12.07 15.67
N SER A 471 -1.02 13.18 15.94
CA SER A 471 0.44 13.21 16.16
C SER A 471 0.90 12.19 17.22
N GLY A 472 1.83 11.32 16.85
CA GLY A 472 2.22 10.18 17.70
C GLY A 472 3.37 9.35 17.12
N PRO A 473 3.40 8.02 17.37
CA PRO A 473 4.46 7.13 16.85
C PRO A 473 4.47 6.94 15.32
N VAL A 474 3.41 7.35 14.62
CA VAL A 474 3.28 7.29 13.15
C VAL A 474 2.57 8.53 12.60
N GLY A 475 1.40 8.86 13.15
CA GLY A 475 0.58 10.00 12.76
C GLY A 475 1.27 11.35 12.91
N GLN A 476 0.91 12.31 12.06
CA GLN A 476 1.53 13.63 11.98
C GLN A 476 0.55 14.80 12.14
N ALA A 477 -0.77 14.59 12.13
CA ALA A 477 -1.74 15.67 12.30
C ALA A 477 -1.68 16.21 13.74
N GLU A 478 -1.22 17.45 13.89
CA GLU A 478 -1.03 18.12 15.18
C GLU A 478 -2.39 18.45 15.81
N PHE A 479 -3.37 18.81 14.98
CA PHE A 479 -4.79 18.94 15.37
C PHE A 479 -5.70 18.87 14.12
N GLY A 480 -7.01 18.83 14.36
CA GLY A 480 -8.02 18.85 13.31
C GLY A 480 -9.42 19.04 13.89
N VAL A 481 -10.37 19.45 13.04
CA VAL A 481 -11.77 19.70 13.39
C VAL A 481 -12.67 19.12 12.31
N ASN A 482 -13.74 18.42 12.69
CA ASN A 482 -14.78 17.90 11.79
C ASN A 482 -14.21 17.08 10.60
N VAL A 483 -13.30 16.15 10.90
CA VAL A 483 -12.72 15.23 9.92
C VAL A 483 -13.14 13.81 10.25
N GLY A 484 -13.87 13.18 9.33
CA GLY A 484 -14.27 11.77 9.44
C GLY A 484 -13.31 10.86 8.68
N GLU A 485 -13.64 9.58 8.60
CA GLU A 485 -12.93 8.59 7.79
C GLU A 485 -13.67 8.33 6.46
N CYS A 486 -12.94 8.13 5.36
CA CYS A 486 -13.53 7.78 4.06
C CYS A 486 -13.71 6.28 3.84
N SER A 487 -12.87 5.45 4.49
CA SER A 487 -13.04 3.99 4.47
C SER A 487 -14.07 3.46 5.47
N ASP A 488 -14.82 4.34 6.17
CA ASP A 488 -15.96 3.93 7.01
C ASP A 488 -16.96 3.16 6.14
N GLY A 489 -17.37 1.97 6.59
CA GLY A 489 -18.29 1.09 5.85
C GLY A 489 -17.69 0.28 4.67
N VAL A 490 -16.41 0.45 4.29
CA VAL A 490 -15.82 -0.22 3.10
C VAL A 490 -15.83 -1.75 3.18
N CYS A 491 -15.87 -2.33 4.38
CA CYS A 491 -15.95 -3.78 4.61
C CYS A 491 -17.35 -4.30 4.98
N ASP A 492 -18.35 -3.44 5.25
CA ASP A 492 -19.63 -3.83 5.88
C ASP A 492 -20.45 -4.84 5.06
N GLN A 493 -20.25 -4.86 3.74
CA GLN A 493 -20.97 -5.73 2.80
C GLN A 493 -20.02 -6.68 2.05
N VAL A 494 -18.76 -6.79 2.47
CA VAL A 494 -17.74 -7.60 1.81
C VAL A 494 -17.68 -9.00 2.43
N ASN A 495 -18.06 -10.02 1.65
CA ASN A 495 -18.03 -11.41 2.09
C ASN A 495 -16.77 -12.13 1.56
N CYS A 496 -15.76 -12.26 2.42
CA CYS A 496 -14.55 -13.05 2.13
C CYS A 496 -14.79 -14.52 2.48
N LEU A 497 -14.67 -15.42 1.49
CA LEU A 497 -14.96 -16.84 1.66
C LEU A 497 -13.83 -17.58 2.40
N ASN A 498 -14.10 -18.84 2.75
CA ASN A 498 -13.12 -19.79 3.32
C ASN A 498 -12.40 -19.28 4.60
N GLY A 499 -13.03 -18.38 5.35
CA GLY A 499 -12.47 -17.80 6.57
C GLY A 499 -11.49 -16.64 6.34
N GLY A 500 -11.50 -16.02 5.16
CA GLY A 500 -10.76 -14.78 4.90
C GLY A 500 -11.36 -13.57 5.63
N THR A 501 -10.53 -12.55 5.84
CA THR A 501 -10.89 -11.33 6.57
C THR A 501 -10.90 -10.13 5.62
N CYS A 502 -11.95 -9.31 5.63
CA CYS A 502 -11.93 -8.05 4.88
C CYS A 502 -10.99 -7.04 5.56
N ALA A 503 -10.11 -6.41 4.77
CA ALA A 503 -9.26 -5.31 5.19
C ALA A 503 -9.44 -4.11 4.25
N VAL A 504 -9.34 -2.91 4.79
CA VAL A 504 -9.27 -1.67 3.99
C VAL A 504 -7.91 -1.61 3.29
N ARG A 505 -7.94 -1.41 1.98
CA ARG A 505 -6.76 -1.26 1.11
C ARG A 505 -6.49 0.19 0.74
N SER A 506 -7.57 0.96 0.52
CA SER A 506 -7.53 2.38 0.22
C SER A 506 -8.83 3.05 0.69
N ALA A 507 -8.97 4.36 0.49
CA ALA A 507 -10.11 5.16 0.96
C ALA A 507 -11.48 4.70 0.41
N ASP A 508 -11.53 3.85 -0.61
CA ASP A 508 -12.74 3.22 -1.13
C ASP A 508 -12.53 1.79 -1.69
N GLN A 509 -11.39 1.15 -1.39
CA GLN A 509 -11.10 -0.22 -1.80
C GLN A 509 -10.90 -1.14 -0.60
N HIS A 510 -11.53 -2.31 -0.65
CA HIS A 510 -11.25 -3.42 0.25
C HIS A 510 -10.23 -4.39 -0.37
N LEU A 511 -9.78 -5.36 0.43
CA LEU A 511 -9.08 -6.56 0.04
C LEU A 511 -9.50 -7.70 0.98
N CYS A 512 -9.76 -8.90 0.45
CA CYS A 512 -9.86 -10.09 1.28
C CYS A 512 -8.47 -10.66 1.60
N LEU A 513 -8.12 -10.71 2.88
CA LEU A 513 -6.93 -11.40 3.38
C LEU A 513 -7.24 -12.89 3.47
N CYS A 514 -6.74 -13.67 2.51
CA CYS A 514 -7.03 -15.09 2.38
C CYS A 514 -6.15 -15.98 3.27
N PRO A 515 -6.71 -17.02 3.93
CA PRO A 515 -5.90 -18.00 4.67
C PRO A 515 -5.01 -18.83 3.73
N LEU A 516 -3.94 -19.40 4.28
CA LEU A 516 -2.99 -20.23 3.54
C LEU A 516 -3.70 -21.40 2.84
N GLY A 517 -3.57 -21.48 1.51
CA GLY A 517 -4.27 -22.44 0.67
C GLY A 517 -5.38 -21.83 -0.18
N TYR A 518 -5.87 -20.63 0.17
CA TYR A 518 -6.94 -19.93 -0.54
C TYR A 518 -6.44 -18.66 -1.24
N HIS A 519 -7.06 -18.32 -2.36
CA HIS A 519 -6.76 -17.15 -3.17
C HIS A 519 -7.96 -16.76 -4.06
N GLY A 520 -7.82 -15.68 -4.83
CA GLY A 520 -8.92 -15.03 -5.53
C GLY A 520 -9.41 -13.80 -4.76
N ASP A 521 -10.18 -12.94 -5.43
CA ASP A 521 -10.55 -11.62 -4.90
C ASP A 521 -11.50 -11.72 -3.70
N SER A 522 -12.18 -12.86 -3.54
CA SER A 522 -13.02 -13.20 -2.39
C SER A 522 -12.56 -14.50 -1.71
N CYS A 523 -11.30 -14.89 -1.88
CA CYS A 523 -10.71 -16.14 -1.35
C CYS A 523 -11.40 -17.43 -1.80
N GLU A 524 -12.06 -17.39 -2.96
CA GLU A 524 -12.96 -18.42 -3.47
C GLU A 524 -12.27 -19.64 -4.11
N LYS A 525 -10.96 -19.57 -4.36
CA LYS A 525 -10.19 -20.63 -5.05
C LYS A 525 -9.20 -21.31 -4.10
N ASP A 526 -9.21 -22.64 -4.03
CA ASP A 526 -8.24 -23.45 -3.31
C ASP A 526 -7.09 -23.93 -4.21
N THR A 527 -5.85 -23.88 -3.70
CA THR A 527 -4.64 -24.43 -4.36
C THR A 527 -3.61 -24.86 -3.31
N PRO A 528 -2.99 -26.05 -3.41
CA PRO A 528 -1.88 -26.43 -2.55
C PRO A 528 -0.65 -25.52 -2.77
N VAL A 529 -0.24 -24.79 -1.72
CA VAL A 529 0.84 -23.80 -1.80
C VAL A 529 2.21 -24.47 -1.69
N HIS A 530 2.72 -24.97 -2.82
CA HIS A 530 4.07 -25.52 -2.89
C HIS A 530 5.16 -24.44 -2.84
N ILE A 531 4.91 -23.30 -3.48
CA ILE A 531 5.79 -22.12 -3.52
C ILE A 531 4.90 -20.89 -3.29
N PRO A 532 5.06 -20.15 -2.19
CA PRO A 532 4.23 -18.99 -1.92
C PRO A 532 4.55 -17.85 -2.90
N TYR A 533 3.50 -17.40 -3.60
CA TYR A 533 3.46 -16.14 -4.32
C TYR A 533 2.82 -15.08 -3.43
N PHE A 534 3.46 -13.91 -3.34
CA PHE A 534 3.00 -12.75 -2.59
C PHE A 534 2.53 -11.67 -3.57
N SER A 535 1.33 -11.14 -3.35
CA SER A 535 0.64 -10.22 -4.27
C SER A 535 0.92 -8.73 -4.01
N GLY A 536 1.92 -8.40 -3.17
CA GLY A 536 2.13 -7.03 -2.68
C GLY A 536 1.22 -6.64 -1.51
N HIS A 537 0.32 -7.54 -1.08
CA HIS A 537 -0.48 -7.41 0.14
C HIS A 537 -0.53 -8.70 0.99
N SER A 538 0.07 -9.80 0.50
CA SER A 538 0.17 -11.07 1.24
C SER A 538 1.28 -11.03 2.29
N TYR A 539 1.13 -11.82 3.35
CA TYR A 539 2.21 -12.17 4.28
C TYR A 539 2.04 -13.63 4.74
N LEU A 540 3.12 -14.24 5.23
CA LEU A 540 3.04 -15.45 6.05
C LEU A 540 3.54 -15.11 7.45
N GLU A 541 2.76 -15.44 8.47
CA GLU A 541 3.17 -15.35 9.87
C GLU A 541 3.74 -16.70 10.33
N LEU A 542 4.88 -16.65 11.01
CA LEU A 542 5.59 -17.80 11.56
C LEU A 542 5.99 -17.49 13.02
N PRO A 543 6.23 -18.52 13.86
CA PRO A 543 6.79 -18.32 15.19
C PRO A 543 8.09 -17.51 15.14
N GLY A 544 8.18 -16.45 15.95
CA GLY A 544 9.34 -15.56 16.02
C GLY A 544 10.66 -16.28 16.32
N LEU A 545 11.77 -15.64 15.96
CA LEU A 545 13.13 -16.15 16.22
C LEU A 545 13.50 -16.05 17.72
N GLN A 546 12.77 -15.26 18.51
CA GLN A 546 12.88 -15.17 19.97
C GLN A 546 14.32 -14.86 20.40
N ARG A 547 14.83 -15.60 21.40
CA ARG A 547 16.23 -15.52 21.87
C ARG A 547 17.14 -16.58 21.23
N SER A 548 16.69 -17.27 20.19
CA SER A 548 17.52 -18.30 19.54
C SER A 548 18.65 -17.69 18.71
N VAL A 549 18.47 -16.46 18.24
CA VAL A 549 19.39 -15.74 17.33
C VAL A 549 20.26 -14.70 18.03
N LEU A 550 20.48 -14.82 19.35
CA LEU A 550 21.11 -13.80 20.20
C LEU A 550 22.45 -13.27 19.65
N SER A 551 23.47 -14.13 19.55
CA SER A 551 24.83 -13.74 19.16
C SER A 551 25.17 -14.04 17.70
N TYR A 552 24.40 -14.92 17.05
CA TYR A 552 24.58 -15.33 15.66
C TYR A 552 23.23 -15.43 14.96
N THR A 553 23.19 -15.12 13.68
CA THR A 553 22.01 -15.25 12.83
C THR A 553 22.45 -15.52 11.40
N ASP A 554 21.78 -16.43 10.70
CA ASP A 554 22.09 -16.75 9.30
C ASP A 554 20.80 -17.16 8.58
N ILE A 555 20.62 -16.59 7.39
CA ILE A 555 19.41 -16.58 6.59
C ILE A 555 19.83 -16.84 5.14
N GLU A 556 19.49 -18.01 4.61
CA GLU A 556 19.55 -18.29 3.17
C GLU A 556 18.11 -18.39 2.63
N MET A 557 17.83 -17.62 1.56
CA MET A 557 16.54 -17.58 0.87
C MET A 557 16.72 -17.48 -0.65
N VAL A 558 15.80 -18.09 -1.40
CA VAL A 558 15.74 -18.00 -2.87
C VAL A 558 14.53 -17.15 -3.25
N VAL A 559 14.77 -16.00 -3.89
CA VAL A 559 13.78 -14.93 -4.06
C VAL A 559 13.57 -14.65 -5.56
N LYS A 560 12.32 -14.58 -6.01
CA LYS A 560 11.96 -14.08 -7.35
C LYS A 560 11.16 -12.79 -7.23
N PRO A 561 11.82 -11.61 -7.27
CA PRO A 561 11.13 -10.33 -7.16
C PRO A 561 10.37 -9.99 -8.43
N MET A 562 9.19 -9.38 -8.28
CA MET A 562 8.41 -8.78 -9.37
C MET A 562 8.24 -7.25 -9.19
N SER A 563 8.63 -6.73 -8.02
CA SER A 563 8.77 -5.30 -7.71
C SER A 563 10.24 -4.95 -7.44
N HIS A 564 10.62 -3.68 -7.64
CA HIS A 564 11.92 -3.15 -7.21
C HIS A 564 12.00 -2.87 -5.70
N ASP A 565 10.86 -2.87 -5.02
CA ASP A 565 10.75 -2.52 -3.61
C ASP A 565 9.79 -3.50 -2.91
N GLY A 566 10.11 -3.94 -1.69
CA GLY A 566 9.24 -4.84 -0.92
C GLY A 566 9.88 -5.52 0.29
N THR A 567 9.11 -5.67 1.37
CA THR A 567 9.53 -6.37 2.60
C THR A 567 9.53 -7.89 2.39
N ILE A 568 10.69 -8.55 2.38
CA ILE A 568 10.82 -10.00 2.16
C ILE A 568 10.76 -10.77 3.48
N LEU A 569 11.38 -10.25 4.54
CA LEU A 569 11.41 -10.84 5.88
C LEU A 569 11.42 -9.72 6.92
N TYR A 570 10.62 -9.85 7.98
CA TYR A 570 10.65 -8.98 9.15
C TYR A 570 10.41 -9.78 10.44
N ASN A 571 11.19 -9.53 11.48
CA ASN A 571 10.89 -9.99 12.84
C ASN A 571 11.44 -8.94 13.84
N GLY A 572 10.65 -8.60 14.87
CA GLY A 572 10.94 -7.50 15.80
C GLY A 572 10.89 -7.92 17.27
N TYR A 573 11.31 -7.01 18.15
CA TYR A 573 11.17 -7.17 19.59
C TYR A 573 9.71 -7.03 20.04
N SER A 574 9.00 -5.99 19.58
CA SER A 574 7.58 -5.77 19.89
C SER A 574 6.89 -4.89 18.83
N SER A 575 5.55 -4.91 18.84
CA SER A 575 4.70 -4.09 17.98
C SER A 575 4.64 -2.59 18.33
N ASP A 576 5.40 -2.11 19.32
CA ASP A 576 5.47 -0.69 19.72
C ASP A 576 6.44 0.15 18.86
N ARG A 577 6.98 -0.42 17.78
CA ARG A 577 8.03 0.12 16.91
C ARG A 577 9.41 0.30 17.56
N ARG A 578 9.66 -0.29 18.73
CA ARG A 578 10.93 -0.13 19.47
C ARG A 578 11.64 -1.46 19.71
N GLY A 579 12.87 -1.33 20.21
CA GLY A 579 13.75 -2.47 20.46
C GLY A 579 14.33 -3.05 19.18
N ASP A 580 14.89 -4.24 19.34
CA ASP A 580 15.61 -4.98 18.32
C ASP A 580 14.72 -5.35 17.12
N PHE A 581 15.33 -5.50 15.95
CA PHE A 581 14.66 -6.14 14.81
C PHE A 581 15.68 -6.76 13.85
N ILE A 582 15.20 -7.61 12.96
CA ILE A 582 15.92 -8.08 11.77
C ILE A 582 14.99 -7.99 10.55
N SER A 583 15.53 -7.60 9.41
CA SER A 583 14.75 -7.50 8.17
C SER A 583 15.58 -7.71 6.92
N LEU A 584 14.98 -8.35 5.92
CA LEU A 584 15.45 -8.36 4.54
C LEU A 584 14.38 -7.70 3.65
N ALA A 585 14.79 -6.75 2.82
CA ALA A 585 13.89 -6.04 1.92
C ALA A 585 14.58 -5.74 0.58
N LEU A 586 13.77 -5.42 -0.42
CA LEU A 586 14.20 -4.73 -1.63
C LEU A 586 13.92 -3.24 -1.50
N GLU A 587 14.89 -2.42 -1.88
CA GLU A 587 14.77 -0.95 -1.97
C GLU A 587 15.48 -0.44 -3.22
N ASN A 588 14.75 0.29 -4.07
CA ASN A 588 15.22 0.82 -5.35
C ASN A 588 15.97 -0.26 -6.17
N GLY A 589 15.43 -1.49 -6.17
CA GLY A 589 15.96 -2.67 -6.84
C GLY A 589 17.18 -3.33 -6.20
N HIS A 590 17.70 -2.83 -5.06
CA HIS A 590 18.83 -3.45 -4.37
C HIS A 590 18.34 -4.30 -3.20
N MET A 591 19.04 -5.40 -2.91
CA MET A 591 18.77 -6.20 -1.71
C MET A 591 19.35 -5.47 -0.50
N VAL A 592 18.57 -5.30 0.57
CA VAL A 592 19.01 -4.65 1.81
C VAL A 592 18.71 -5.54 3.01
N PHE A 593 19.75 -5.83 3.78
CA PHE A 593 19.71 -6.50 5.07
C PHE A 593 19.91 -5.45 6.17
N ARG A 594 19.02 -5.46 7.17
CA ARG A 594 19.13 -4.61 8.37
C ARG A 594 18.88 -5.42 9.63
N PHE A 595 19.52 -4.97 10.70
CA PHE A 595 19.21 -5.37 12.07
C PHE A 595 19.57 -4.25 13.04
N ASP A 596 18.87 -4.16 14.15
CA ASP A 596 19.16 -3.23 15.25
C ASP A 596 19.22 -4.03 16.55
N LEU A 597 20.16 -3.66 17.41
CA LEU A 597 20.49 -4.31 18.69
C LEU A 597 20.20 -3.38 19.88
N GLY A 598 19.28 -2.43 19.70
CA GLY A 598 18.83 -1.45 20.68
C GLY A 598 19.54 -0.08 20.62
N THR A 599 20.60 0.06 19.83
CA THR A 599 21.43 1.29 19.73
C THR A 599 21.54 1.90 18.33
N GLY A 600 20.89 1.32 17.32
CA GLY A 600 20.82 1.87 15.96
C GLY A 600 21.18 0.83 14.89
N PRO A 601 20.53 0.88 13.71
CA PRO A 601 20.56 -0.20 12.75
C PRO A 601 21.90 -0.32 12.03
N ALA A 602 22.29 -1.56 11.75
CA ALA A 602 23.12 -1.89 10.61
C ALA A 602 22.29 -1.74 9.32
N GLU A 603 22.91 -1.24 8.26
CA GLU A 603 22.32 -1.20 6.92
C GLU A 603 23.33 -1.72 5.90
N ILE A 604 23.03 -2.89 5.33
CA ILE A 604 23.94 -3.62 4.44
C ILE A 604 23.19 -3.88 3.14
N ARG A 605 23.70 -3.33 2.03
CA ARG A 605 23.03 -3.28 0.74
C ARG A 605 23.87 -3.95 -0.35
N SER A 606 23.24 -4.65 -1.30
CA SER A 606 23.90 -5.24 -2.47
C SER A 606 24.57 -4.15 -3.33
N LEU A 607 25.69 -4.49 -3.97
CA LEU A 607 26.39 -3.55 -4.85
C LEU A 607 25.59 -3.29 -6.12
N ASP A 608 25.07 -4.36 -6.72
CA ASP A 608 24.29 -4.30 -7.96
C ASP A 608 22.79 -4.47 -7.70
N LEU A 609 22.01 -4.06 -8.72
CA LEU A 609 20.57 -4.25 -8.80
C LEU A 609 20.21 -5.74 -8.92
N VAL A 610 19.23 -6.17 -8.13
CA VAL A 610 18.55 -7.47 -8.25
C VAL A 610 17.60 -7.41 -9.45
N SER A 611 17.63 -8.41 -10.33
CA SER A 611 16.89 -8.35 -11.59
C SER A 611 15.45 -8.84 -11.43
N PRO A 612 14.44 -8.07 -11.89
CA PRO A 612 13.04 -8.48 -11.76
C PRO A 612 12.74 -9.73 -12.60
N ASN A 613 11.82 -10.55 -12.11
CA ASN A 613 11.31 -11.79 -12.69
C ASN A 613 12.34 -12.94 -12.83
N LYS A 614 13.50 -12.87 -12.17
CA LYS A 614 14.47 -13.98 -12.08
C LYS A 614 14.62 -14.48 -10.64
N TRP A 615 15.12 -15.70 -10.47
CA TRP A 615 15.47 -16.26 -9.17
C TRP A 615 16.85 -15.76 -8.73
N HIS A 616 16.95 -15.34 -7.48
CA HIS A 616 18.16 -14.82 -6.84
C HIS A 616 18.39 -15.52 -5.50
N LEU A 617 19.64 -15.92 -5.24
CA LEU A 617 20.06 -16.59 -4.02
C LEU A 617 20.65 -15.57 -3.04
N VAL A 618 19.90 -15.26 -1.98
CA VAL A 618 20.31 -14.30 -0.95
C VAL A 618 20.83 -15.05 0.27
N ARG A 619 22.00 -14.63 0.75
CA ARG A 619 22.58 -15.04 2.04
C ARG A 619 22.84 -13.81 2.88
N ALA A 620 22.18 -13.73 4.04
CA ALA A 620 22.38 -12.68 5.02
C ALA A 620 22.73 -13.32 6.37
N SER A 621 23.84 -12.90 6.98
CA SER A 621 24.30 -13.44 8.25
C SER A 621 24.85 -12.35 9.17
N ARG A 622 24.94 -12.66 10.47
CA ARG A 622 25.37 -11.76 11.52
C ARG A 622 26.08 -12.52 12.63
N THR A 623 27.20 -11.98 13.12
CA THR A 623 27.92 -12.42 14.31
C THR A 623 28.19 -11.21 15.19
N GLY A 624 27.49 -11.09 16.32
CA GLY A 624 27.51 -9.91 17.16
C GLY A 624 27.00 -8.66 16.43
N SER A 625 27.73 -7.55 16.49
CA SER A 625 27.39 -6.33 15.74
C SER A 625 27.67 -6.43 14.24
N LEU A 626 28.52 -7.37 13.78
CA LEU A 626 28.93 -7.51 12.38
C LEU A 626 27.91 -8.33 11.58
N GLY A 627 27.43 -7.77 10.48
CA GLY A 627 26.62 -8.46 9.48
C GLY A 627 27.31 -8.56 8.12
N VAL A 628 26.86 -9.52 7.31
CA VAL A 628 27.30 -9.78 5.94
C VAL A 628 26.08 -10.08 5.06
N LEU A 629 26.07 -9.55 3.84
CA LEU A 629 25.09 -9.83 2.79
C LEU A 629 25.81 -10.27 1.51
N LYS A 630 25.36 -11.38 0.92
CA LYS A 630 25.73 -11.79 -0.45
C LYS A 630 24.46 -12.07 -1.26
N VAL A 631 24.45 -11.64 -2.52
CA VAL A 631 23.40 -11.96 -3.50
C VAL A 631 24.09 -12.63 -4.70
N ASP A 632 23.65 -13.86 -5.03
CA ASP A 632 24.21 -14.68 -6.11
C ASP A 632 25.76 -14.78 -6.03
N ASP A 633 26.43 -14.34 -7.09
CA ASP A 633 27.88 -14.26 -7.23
C ASP A 633 28.45 -12.84 -7.03
N GLN A 634 27.63 -11.87 -6.60
CA GLN A 634 28.12 -10.54 -6.21
C GLN A 634 29.15 -10.64 -5.06
N PRO A 635 30.10 -9.70 -4.94
CA PRO A 635 30.94 -9.58 -3.76
C PRO A 635 30.11 -9.49 -2.48
N ALA A 636 30.57 -10.15 -1.41
CA ALA A 636 29.91 -10.03 -0.11
C ALA A 636 30.15 -8.62 0.47
N VAL A 637 29.07 -7.98 0.93
CA VAL A 637 29.10 -6.65 1.56
C VAL A 637 28.92 -6.82 3.06
N SER A 638 29.73 -6.13 3.85
CA SER A 638 29.68 -6.20 5.32
C SER A 638 29.34 -4.83 5.93
N GLY A 639 28.73 -4.85 7.11
CA GLY A 639 28.42 -3.63 7.88
C GLY A 639 28.22 -3.96 9.35
N GLN A 640 28.13 -2.94 10.21
CA GLN A 640 27.97 -3.12 11.65
C GLN A 640 26.79 -2.31 12.19
N SER A 641 26.13 -2.83 13.23
CA SER A 641 25.14 -2.08 14.01
C SER A 641 25.81 -0.99 14.85
N GLN A 642 25.05 0.03 15.22
CA GLN A 642 25.57 1.15 16.00
C GLN A 642 25.61 0.78 17.49
N GLY A 643 26.58 1.33 18.22
CA GLY A 643 26.78 1.08 19.66
C GLY A 643 27.57 -0.20 19.97
N ALA A 644 27.49 -0.64 21.23
CA ALA A 644 28.30 -1.74 21.77
C ALA A 644 27.51 -3.04 22.03
N TYR A 645 26.20 -3.04 21.80
CA TYR A 645 25.37 -4.23 21.95
C TYR A 645 25.62 -5.23 20.81
N THR A 646 25.56 -6.52 21.15
CA THR A 646 25.85 -7.65 20.25
C THR A 646 24.72 -8.70 20.23
N GLN A 647 23.75 -8.57 21.14
CA GLN A 647 22.63 -9.50 21.31
C GLN A 647 21.38 -9.01 20.58
N LEU A 648 20.60 -9.94 20.04
CA LEU A 648 19.38 -9.71 19.26
C LEU A 648 18.22 -10.52 19.85
N THR A 649 17.13 -9.84 20.23
CA THR A 649 15.97 -10.41 20.92
C THR A 649 14.68 -10.13 20.14
N LEU A 650 14.05 -11.15 19.55
CA LEU A 650 12.94 -10.96 18.62
C LEU A 650 11.65 -11.66 19.11
N LEU A 651 10.94 -11.03 20.06
CA LEU A 651 9.82 -11.65 20.75
C LEU A 651 8.51 -11.65 19.95
N ASP A 652 8.38 -10.79 18.93
CA ASP A 652 7.24 -10.75 18.01
C ASP A 652 7.29 -11.93 17.01
N SER A 653 6.22 -12.11 16.22
CA SER A 653 6.17 -13.09 15.13
C SER A 653 7.16 -12.79 14.00
N LEU A 654 7.58 -13.84 13.30
CA LEU A 654 8.41 -13.76 12.09
C LEU A 654 7.48 -13.69 10.87
N TYR A 655 7.57 -12.60 10.12
CA TYR A 655 6.75 -12.38 8.93
C TYR A 655 7.59 -12.52 7.67
N LEU A 656 7.04 -13.21 6.67
CA LEU A 656 7.61 -13.35 5.33
C LEU A 656 6.72 -12.68 4.29
N GLY A 657 7.35 -12.02 3.33
CA GLY A 657 6.74 -11.38 2.16
C GLY A 657 5.85 -10.16 2.45
N GLY A 658 5.59 -9.82 3.71
CA GLY A 658 4.78 -8.66 4.10
C GLY A 658 4.74 -8.48 5.61
N HIS A 659 3.87 -7.58 6.09
CA HIS A 659 3.54 -7.42 7.51
C HIS A 659 2.07 -7.00 7.62
N PRO A 660 1.25 -7.56 8.54
CA PRO A 660 -0.17 -7.25 8.65
C PRO A 660 -0.46 -5.77 8.96
N ASN A 661 0.43 -5.12 9.73
CA ASN A 661 0.37 -3.68 9.98
C ASN A 661 1.77 -3.06 10.05
N TYR A 662 2.15 -2.23 9.07
CA TYR A 662 3.48 -1.59 9.07
C TYR A 662 3.69 -0.59 10.23
N ASP A 663 2.61 -0.12 10.86
CA ASP A 663 2.66 0.71 12.07
C ASP A 663 3.29 0.01 13.27
N HIS A 664 3.34 -1.33 13.27
CA HIS A 664 3.96 -2.11 14.34
C HIS A 664 5.48 -2.28 14.11
N THR A 665 5.93 -2.12 12.86
CA THR A 665 7.34 -2.35 12.49
C THR A 665 8.23 -1.20 12.98
N SER A 666 9.46 -1.56 13.40
CA SER A 666 10.47 -0.58 13.81
C SER A 666 10.71 0.47 12.73
N LYS A 667 10.65 1.74 13.12
CA LYS A 667 10.94 2.90 12.24
C LYS A 667 12.32 2.83 11.57
N HIS A 668 13.26 2.08 12.14
CA HIS A 668 14.61 1.88 11.61
C HIS A 668 14.70 0.81 10.51
N ALA A 669 13.69 -0.05 10.37
CA ALA A 669 13.65 -1.10 9.34
C ALA A 669 13.41 -0.53 7.93
N LYS A 670 12.73 0.63 7.83
CA LYS A 670 12.23 1.25 6.59
C LYS A 670 11.29 0.34 5.78
N ALA A 671 10.58 -0.56 6.47
CA ALA A 671 9.58 -1.43 5.88
C ALA A 671 8.24 -0.67 5.82
N TRP A 672 7.69 -0.49 4.60
CA TRP A 672 6.45 0.30 4.39
C TRP A 672 5.41 -0.41 3.51
N HIS A 673 5.81 -1.48 2.83
CA HIS A 673 4.99 -2.17 1.82
C HIS A 673 5.48 -3.62 1.63
N SER A 674 4.54 -4.50 1.26
CA SER A 674 4.80 -5.93 1.16
C SER A 674 5.45 -6.30 -0.18
N PHE A 675 6.16 -7.41 -0.19
CA PHE A 675 6.86 -7.95 -1.36
C PHE A 675 5.86 -8.46 -2.41
N THR A 676 6.20 -8.24 -3.68
CA THR A 676 5.49 -8.85 -4.81
C THR A 676 6.44 -9.80 -5.53
N GLY A 677 6.10 -11.08 -5.62
CA GLY A 677 6.97 -12.11 -6.18
C GLY A 677 6.84 -13.46 -5.47
N CYS A 678 7.77 -14.38 -5.74
CA CYS A 678 7.77 -15.71 -5.12
C CYS A 678 8.95 -15.89 -4.16
N LEU A 679 8.73 -16.62 -3.06
CA LEU A 679 9.80 -17.06 -2.16
C LEU A 679 9.96 -18.58 -2.21
N GLN A 680 11.20 -19.04 -2.20
CA GLN A 680 11.63 -20.43 -2.17
C GLN A 680 12.69 -20.62 -1.07
N LYS A 681 12.80 -21.86 -0.58
CA LYS A 681 13.88 -22.32 0.30
C LYS A 681 14.20 -21.33 1.44
N VAL A 682 13.27 -21.15 2.37
CA VAL A 682 13.49 -20.29 3.54
C VAL A 682 14.20 -21.09 4.63
N SER A 683 15.50 -20.92 4.73
CA SER A 683 16.35 -21.53 5.75
C SER A 683 16.94 -20.47 6.66
N THR A 684 16.47 -20.44 7.91
CA THR A 684 17.29 -20.01 9.05
C THR A 684 17.67 -21.25 9.85
N TRP A 685 18.84 -21.25 10.48
CA TRP A 685 19.35 -22.42 11.22
C TRP A 685 18.45 -22.92 12.36
N LEU A 686 17.50 -22.09 12.80
CA LEU A 686 16.75 -22.27 14.04
C LEU A 686 15.25 -22.54 13.82
N LEU A 687 14.71 -22.19 12.64
CA LEU A 687 13.40 -22.67 12.20
C LEU A 687 13.34 -24.21 12.05
N GLN A 688 14.50 -24.87 12.02
CA GLN A 688 14.59 -26.33 12.00
C GLN A 688 14.33 -26.97 13.37
N VAL A 689 14.54 -26.25 14.48
CA VAL A 689 14.84 -26.83 15.81
C VAL A 689 13.60 -27.15 16.66
N LYS A 690 12.38 -26.90 16.17
CA LYS A 690 11.13 -27.21 16.89
C LYS A 690 10.17 -28.10 16.09
N LYS A 691 10.31 -29.41 16.28
CA LYS A 691 9.23 -30.40 16.13
C LYS A 691 9.40 -31.54 17.13
#